data_AF-A0AAN4PLQ6-F1
#
_entry.id   AF-A0AAN4PLQ6-F1
#
_cell.length_a   1.000
_cell.length_b   1.000
_cell.length_c   1.000
_cell.angle_alpha   90.00
_cell.angle_beta   90.00
_cell.angle_gamma   90.00
#
_symmetry.space_group_name_H-M   'P 1'
#
loop_
_entity.id
_entity.type
_entity.pdbx_description
1 polymer ?
#
loop_
_entity_poly.entity_id
_entity_poly.type
_entity_poly.pdbx_seq_one_letter_code
_entity_poly.pdbx_strand_id
1 'polypeptide(L)'
;MVQSPMLSCPLKQTNEIDWIRPLKDYIRQSYGEDPERYNQECATLNRLRQDMRGAGKDSATGRDLLYRYYGQLELLDLRFPVDENHIKISFTWYGFPLVVWHLRYDAFTHKPTSQYSLAYEKASIIFNISAVLSCHAANQNRAEESGLKTAYHSFQASAGMFTYINENFLHAPSTDLNRETVKTLINITLAQAQEVFLEKQVADQKKAGFLAKLASQAAYLYSQAAEGIQEYAKGVFDKSWNIVVQAKAVHMASVASYYQALADSESNSHGVAIARLQLADKNSTAAMGWAKSFPTSVAPDSNLTSESGANLIDTIKYHQANVQAKLVTFVKDNDFIYHQPVPNEAGLSAVAKLPAAKAIPVSELYQGQDIQRIIGPDIFQKLVPMSVTETASLYDEEKAKLIRAETEKVETADSEMAASLDYLKLPGSLNILKGGMDQEMTVDDEFRQWCQELAGHQSFAKAFDTLQDRKGEILSQLEQCSKQLDLEESVCEKMRSKYGADWSQQPSARLNTTLRSDIRTYRDTINEASASDSQLLATLRQYETDFDEMRSAGETNEADVLFQRAMIKAGSKHGKGKNGVGSPYASTQEGSLLDDVYDEGSLSVAEQIARVESILKKLNLVKRERSQVLKDLKEKVHNDDISNVLILNKKSIAGQESQLFETELEKFRPHQNRLLQANHKQAALMKELTKVYGDLLQDKRVRSEQSKYETITRQRNTVMARYKKIYDAFNGLLSGIVQAQTFYKEMGETVESLKKNVETFINNRRSEGAQLLGQIEREKASTATDQEDREREKLRQLMERLSTEPKPTSTPSPSMAPSKAKSPPPPVKAPGYPGPGIASPQMSPHFAPGVAGQQHGIPLSHSPAPYGQYAAPPGGVSYMQGQPFQQGAAAPLSEGYNPMAYPVPASISPPPSQQYYSSTPAPYSGYSNPAPPTAPSQFMPQGYVPPPPPPRPQQPSYPPSTGPYPSGPGGYAQSRPYGTSQHHKAPSQSQSSSSTDPWAGLNAWK
;
A
#
# COMPACT_ATOMS: atom_id res chain seq x y z
N MET A 1 -16.81 -31.57 38.55
CA MET A 1 -16.21 -30.97 39.77
C MET A 1 -16.59 -29.50 39.82
N VAL A 2 -16.47 -28.83 40.97
CA VAL A 2 -16.52 -27.36 41.00
C VAL A 2 -15.33 -26.83 40.18
N GLN A 3 -15.54 -25.81 39.35
CA GLN A 3 -14.46 -25.23 38.54
C GLN A 3 -13.64 -24.24 39.39
N SER A 4 -12.32 -24.33 39.31
CA SER A 4 -11.40 -23.39 39.97
C SER A 4 -11.69 -21.97 39.49
N PRO A 5 -11.88 -20.96 40.37
CA PRO A 5 -12.18 -19.59 39.96
C PRO A 5 -10.99 -18.98 39.21
N MET A 6 -11.27 -18.24 38.15
CA MET A 6 -10.26 -17.63 37.29
C MET A 6 -10.23 -16.11 37.49
N LEU A 7 -9.04 -15.51 37.39
CA LEU A 7 -8.86 -14.06 37.40
C LEU A 7 -8.96 -13.52 35.97
N SER A 8 -9.49 -12.30 35.82
CA SER A 8 -9.56 -11.62 34.52
C SER A 8 -9.49 -10.11 34.71
N CYS A 9 -8.72 -9.43 33.86
CA CYS A 9 -8.44 -8.01 34.07
C CYS A 9 -9.68 -7.14 33.80
N PRO A 10 -9.93 -6.08 34.58
CA PRO A 10 -10.92 -5.06 34.24
C PRO A 10 -10.49 -4.32 32.96
N LEU A 11 -11.46 -3.82 32.19
CA LEU A 11 -11.21 -3.00 31.01
C LEU A 11 -10.95 -1.54 31.43
N LYS A 12 -9.93 -0.91 30.85
CA LYS A 12 -9.75 0.55 30.88
C LYS A 12 -10.92 1.20 30.13
N GLN A 13 -11.40 2.35 30.61
CA GLN A 13 -12.40 3.16 29.91
C GLN A 13 -11.80 4.47 29.37
N THR A 14 -12.47 5.10 28.41
CA THR A 14 -12.01 6.36 27.80
C THR A 14 -13.18 7.28 27.47
N ASN A 15 -12.91 8.58 27.54
CA ASN A 15 -13.83 9.62 27.10
C ASN A 15 -14.02 9.60 25.58
N GLU A 16 -15.00 10.37 25.12
CA GLU A 16 -15.13 10.76 23.72
C GLU A 16 -14.05 11.78 23.38
N ILE A 17 -13.49 11.65 22.18
CA ILE A 17 -12.50 12.55 21.59
C ILE A 17 -12.94 12.85 20.15
N ASP A 18 -12.48 13.98 19.60
CA ASP A 18 -12.71 14.33 18.21
C ASP A 18 -11.51 13.93 17.36
N TRP A 19 -11.65 12.86 16.57
CA TRP A 19 -10.69 12.50 15.53
C TRP A 19 -10.87 13.35 14.25
N ILE A 20 -12.06 13.90 14.00
CA ILE A 20 -12.44 14.45 12.69
C ILE A 20 -11.74 15.78 12.46
N ARG A 21 -11.83 16.73 13.40
CA ARG A 21 -11.23 18.05 13.23
C ARG A 21 -9.69 18.03 13.13
N PRO A 22 -8.94 17.37 14.02
CA PRO A 22 -7.47 17.39 13.96
C PRO A 22 -6.92 16.71 12.70
N LEU A 23 -7.56 15.63 12.23
CA LEU A 23 -7.20 15.00 10.95
C LEU A 23 -7.52 15.92 9.77
N LYS A 24 -8.71 16.54 9.71
CA LYS A 24 -9.05 17.49 8.65
C LYS A 24 -8.11 18.70 8.60
N ASP A 25 -7.77 19.26 9.76
CA ASP A 25 -6.82 20.38 9.87
C ASP A 25 -5.41 19.97 9.40
N TYR A 26 -4.96 18.73 9.66
CA TYR A 26 -3.69 18.20 9.17
C TYR A 26 -3.69 17.89 7.66
N ILE A 27 -4.78 17.35 7.12
CA ILE A 27 -4.94 17.10 5.67
C ILE A 27 -4.78 18.42 4.90
N ARG A 28 -5.46 19.49 5.34
CA ARG A 28 -5.32 20.83 4.73
C ARG A 28 -3.90 21.37 4.79
N GLN A 29 -3.18 21.17 5.90
CA GLN A 29 -1.89 21.80 6.16
C GLN A 29 -0.69 21.04 5.58
N SER A 30 -0.70 19.70 5.64
CA SER A 30 0.46 18.86 5.28
C SER A 30 0.30 18.09 3.97
N TYR A 31 -0.93 17.88 3.50
CA TYR A 31 -1.21 17.28 2.19
C TYR A 31 -1.68 18.31 1.14
N GLY A 32 -2.14 19.48 1.58
CA GLY A 32 -2.69 20.52 0.70
C GLY A 32 -4.04 20.16 0.06
N GLU A 33 -4.63 19.03 0.45
CA GLU A 33 -5.90 18.54 -0.09
C GLU A 33 -7.12 19.15 0.62
N ASP A 34 -8.27 19.08 -0.05
CA ASP A 34 -9.56 19.49 0.49
C ASP A 34 -10.06 18.47 1.55
N PRO A 35 -10.19 18.85 2.84
CA PRO A 35 -10.55 17.92 3.90
C PRO A 35 -11.97 17.34 3.79
N GLU A 36 -12.87 17.95 3.02
CA GLU A 36 -14.22 17.41 2.85
C GLU A 36 -14.26 16.15 2.00
N ARG A 37 -13.24 15.89 1.16
CA ARG A 37 -13.07 14.64 0.41
C ARG A 37 -12.88 13.41 1.31
N TYR A 38 -12.38 13.62 2.52
CA TYR A 38 -12.02 12.59 3.50
C TYR A 38 -12.98 12.56 4.70
N ASN A 39 -14.14 13.23 4.59
CA ASN A 39 -15.09 13.36 5.69
C ASN A 39 -15.70 12.01 6.12
N GLN A 40 -15.92 11.08 5.17
CA GLN A 40 -16.45 9.74 5.45
C GLN A 40 -15.41 8.86 6.14
N GLU A 41 -14.15 8.96 5.73
CA GLU A 41 -12.99 8.27 6.29
C GLU A 41 -12.76 8.70 7.75
N CYS A 42 -12.67 10.01 7.99
CA CYS A 42 -12.55 10.59 9.34
C CYS A 42 -13.74 10.21 10.23
N ALA A 43 -14.97 10.26 9.72
CA ALA A 43 -16.15 9.84 10.47
C ALA A 43 -16.15 8.33 10.77
N THR A 44 -15.61 7.50 9.87
CA THR A 44 -15.51 6.04 10.06
C THR A 44 -14.51 5.68 11.16
N LEU A 45 -13.32 6.31 11.18
CA LEU A 45 -12.35 6.15 12.27
C LEU A 45 -12.95 6.60 13.61
N ASN A 46 -13.59 7.78 13.63
CA ASN A 46 -14.20 8.31 14.84
C ASN A 46 -15.30 7.36 15.36
N ARG A 47 -16.12 6.80 14.46
CA ARG A 47 -17.14 5.80 14.79
C ARG A 47 -16.54 4.51 15.34
N LEU A 48 -15.49 3.95 14.73
CA LEU A 48 -14.84 2.74 15.25
C LEU A 48 -14.38 2.91 16.70
N ARG A 49 -13.91 4.12 17.07
CA ARG A 49 -13.58 4.44 18.47
C ARG A 49 -14.79 4.46 19.39
N GLN A 50 -15.96 4.88 18.91
CA GLN A 50 -17.20 4.82 19.70
C GLN A 50 -17.70 3.38 19.84
N ASP A 51 -17.70 2.63 18.73
CA ASP A 51 -18.13 1.23 18.71
C ASP A 51 -17.28 0.38 19.70
N MET A 52 -15.95 0.58 19.76
CA MET A 52 -15.09 -0.12 20.72
C MET A 52 -15.23 0.34 22.18
N ARG A 53 -15.76 1.54 22.47
CA ARG A 53 -16.15 1.93 23.85
C ARG A 53 -17.36 1.14 24.35
N GLY A 54 -18.20 0.64 23.44
CA GLY A 54 -19.30 -0.28 23.70
C GLY A 54 -18.92 -1.77 23.73
N ALA A 55 -17.63 -2.12 23.65
CA ALA A 55 -17.18 -3.50 23.62
C ALA A 55 -17.56 -4.27 24.90
N GLY A 56 -18.42 -5.29 24.76
CA GLY A 56 -18.80 -6.18 25.87
C GLY A 56 -17.60 -6.96 26.41
N LYS A 57 -17.45 -6.99 27.74
CA LYS A 57 -16.24 -7.49 28.43
C LYS A 57 -15.93 -8.98 28.24
N ASP A 58 -16.90 -9.76 27.80
CA ASP A 58 -16.92 -11.22 27.75
C ASP A 58 -17.26 -11.79 26.36
N SER A 59 -17.61 -10.93 25.40
CA SER A 59 -18.07 -11.32 24.06
C SER A 59 -16.95 -11.29 23.02
N ALA A 60 -16.95 -12.29 22.11
CA ALA A 60 -16.10 -12.31 20.93
C ALA A 60 -16.31 -11.06 20.04
N THR A 61 -17.53 -10.51 19.98
CA THR A 61 -17.79 -9.25 19.27
C THR A 61 -17.04 -8.07 19.90
N GLY A 62 -16.88 -8.05 21.22
CA GLY A 62 -16.10 -7.02 21.92
C GLY A 62 -14.61 -7.09 21.58
N ARG A 63 -14.06 -8.31 21.54
CA ARG A 63 -12.70 -8.59 21.06
C ARG A 63 -12.49 -8.09 19.63
N ASP A 64 -13.43 -8.38 18.73
CA ASP A 64 -13.29 -8.08 17.30
C ASP A 64 -13.39 -6.58 16.99
N LEU A 65 -14.22 -5.84 17.75
CA LEU A 65 -14.25 -4.37 17.70
C LEU A 65 -12.92 -3.74 18.13
N LEU A 66 -12.28 -4.28 19.18
CA LEU A 66 -10.98 -3.81 19.65
C LEU A 66 -9.86 -4.12 18.65
N TYR A 67 -9.83 -5.35 18.09
CA TYR A 67 -8.88 -5.70 17.02
C TYR A 67 -9.03 -4.79 15.80
N ARG A 68 -10.28 -4.51 15.39
CA ARG A 68 -10.56 -3.66 14.23
C ARG A 68 -10.06 -2.24 14.43
N TYR A 69 -10.35 -1.62 15.57
CA TYR A 69 -9.85 -0.26 15.85
C TYR A 69 -8.32 -0.24 15.97
N TYR A 70 -7.70 -1.20 16.68
CA TYR A 70 -6.25 -1.27 16.79
C TYR A 70 -5.55 -1.42 15.43
N GLY A 71 -6.01 -2.32 14.56
CA GLY A 71 -5.43 -2.49 13.22
C GLY A 71 -5.52 -1.23 12.36
N GLN A 72 -6.61 -0.46 12.48
CA GLN A 72 -6.75 0.83 11.80
C GLN A 72 -5.85 1.92 12.42
N LEU A 73 -5.56 1.87 13.73
CA LEU A 73 -4.54 2.74 14.35
C LEU A 73 -3.11 2.41 13.92
N GLU A 74 -2.79 1.14 13.62
CA GLU A 74 -1.50 0.76 13.03
C GLU A 74 -1.35 1.32 11.61
N LEU A 75 -2.39 1.24 10.78
CA LEU A 75 -2.40 1.79 9.43
C LEU A 75 -2.34 3.34 9.43
N LEU A 76 -3.05 3.99 10.37
CA LEU A 76 -3.05 5.44 10.56
C LEU A 76 -1.66 6.01 10.90
N ASP A 77 -0.89 5.33 11.75
CA ASP A 77 0.47 5.70 12.20
C ASP A 77 1.52 5.71 11.05
N LEU A 78 1.18 5.19 9.87
CA LEU A 78 2.01 5.27 8.67
C LEU A 78 1.85 6.62 7.94
N ARG A 79 0.66 7.23 8.06
CA ARG A 79 0.22 8.43 7.32
C ARG A 79 0.13 9.68 8.20
N PHE A 80 -0.20 9.53 9.49
CA PHE A 80 -0.52 10.62 10.40
C PHE A 80 0.38 10.58 11.66
N PRO A 81 1.34 11.51 11.81
CA PRO A 81 2.13 11.65 13.04
C PRO A 81 1.26 12.24 14.16
N VAL A 82 0.76 11.39 15.05
CA VAL A 82 -0.09 11.78 16.18
C VAL A 82 0.75 11.88 17.45
N ASP A 83 1.26 13.09 17.68
CA ASP A 83 2.11 13.52 18.79
C ASP A 83 1.75 14.95 19.26
N GLU A 84 2.54 15.53 20.18
CA GLU A 84 2.31 16.88 20.72
C GLU A 84 2.59 18.03 19.73
N ASN A 85 3.35 17.77 18.66
CA ASN A 85 3.90 18.77 17.74
C ASN A 85 3.11 18.86 16.42
N HIS A 86 2.52 17.76 15.97
CA HIS A 86 1.83 17.64 14.69
C HIS A 86 0.31 17.55 14.86
N ILE A 87 -0.22 16.39 15.28
CA ILE A 87 -1.67 16.14 15.39
C ILE A 87 -2.05 15.92 16.86
N LYS A 88 -2.27 17.04 17.55
CA LYS A 88 -2.45 17.09 19.01
C LYS A 88 -3.84 16.62 19.48
N ILE A 89 -3.98 15.33 19.75
CA ILE A 89 -5.20 14.69 20.27
C ILE A 89 -4.97 14.21 21.71
N SER A 90 -5.82 14.62 22.66
CA SER A 90 -5.65 14.24 24.08
C SER A 90 -6.36 12.92 24.42
N PHE A 91 -5.63 11.81 24.37
CA PHE A 91 -6.12 10.49 24.76
C PHE A 91 -6.18 10.39 26.29
N THR A 92 -7.40 10.45 26.84
CA THR A 92 -7.64 10.32 28.29
C THR A 92 -8.26 8.97 28.61
N TRP A 93 -7.60 8.22 29.49
CA TRP A 93 -8.02 6.90 29.95
C TRP A 93 -8.24 6.86 31.46
N TYR A 94 -9.17 5.99 31.85
CA TYR A 94 -9.78 5.86 33.18
C TYR A 94 -9.92 4.39 33.57
N GLY A 95 -10.25 4.18 34.84
CA GLY A 95 -10.96 2.99 35.28
C GLY A 95 -12.45 3.16 35.25
N PHE A 96 -13.13 2.14 35.79
CA PHE A 96 -14.57 2.02 35.74
C PHE A 96 -15.29 3.15 36.51
N PRO A 97 -16.29 3.83 35.91
CA PRO A 97 -17.10 4.84 36.58
C PRO A 97 -18.38 4.24 37.20
N LEU A 98 -18.80 4.78 38.35
CA LEU A 98 -20.21 4.79 38.73
C LEU A 98 -20.63 6.20 39.16
N VAL A 99 -21.94 6.46 39.08
CA VAL A 99 -22.52 7.80 39.07
C VAL A 99 -22.66 8.38 40.49
N VAL A 100 -21.53 8.79 41.09
CA VAL A 100 -21.50 9.69 42.25
C VAL A 100 -20.41 10.74 42.05
N TRP A 101 -20.76 12.02 42.20
CA TRP A 101 -19.81 13.13 42.17
C TRP A 101 -19.00 13.19 43.48
N HIS A 102 -18.05 12.29 43.69
CA HIS A 102 -16.83 12.47 44.52
C HIS A 102 -15.81 11.34 44.24
N LEU A 103 -14.53 11.68 44.01
CA LEU A 103 -13.35 10.77 43.90
C LEU A 103 -13.19 9.85 42.65
N ARG A 104 -13.22 10.41 41.41
CA ARG A 104 -12.44 10.05 40.17
C ARG A 104 -12.40 8.51 39.73
N TYR A 105 -11.58 7.96 38.79
CA TYR A 105 -10.16 7.49 38.91
C TYR A 105 -9.81 6.13 38.07
N ASP A 106 -8.54 5.81 37.61
CA ASP A 106 -7.85 4.60 36.91
C ASP A 106 -8.38 3.15 37.07
N ALA A 107 -8.02 2.25 36.14
CA ALA A 107 -8.43 0.84 35.99
C ALA A 107 -8.01 -0.15 37.10
N PHE A 108 -6.96 0.14 37.88
CA PHE A 108 -6.62 -0.62 39.10
C PHE A 108 -6.32 0.33 40.27
N THR A 109 -5.39 1.27 40.06
CA THR A 109 -4.90 2.16 41.14
C THR A 109 -5.82 3.31 41.48
N HIS A 110 -6.83 3.52 40.65
CA HIS A 110 -7.69 4.67 40.64
C HIS A 110 -6.94 6.07 40.58
N LYS A 111 -6.51 6.53 39.36
CA LYS A 111 -6.14 7.90 38.83
C LYS A 111 -6.45 8.19 37.30
N PRO A 112 -7.02 9.31 36.83
CA PRO A 112 -7.16 9.54 35.37
C PRO A 112 -5.80 9.96 34.75
N THR A 113 -5.44 9.40 33.59
CA THR A 113 -4.19 9.74 32.87
C THR A 113 -4.46 10.12 31.42
N SER A 114 -4.04 11.33 31.05
CA SER A 114 -4.12 11.91 29.69
C SER A 114 -2.74 12.00 29.06
N GLN A 115 -2.61 11.65 27.79
CA GLN A 115 -1.39 11.84 26.97
C GLN A 115 -1.78 12.21 25.54
N TYR A 116 -0.87 12.85 24.80
CA TYR A 116 -1.07 13.18 23.38
C TYR A 116 -0.46 12.16 22.40
N SER A 117 0.22 11.13 22.91
CA SER A 117 0.89 10.13 22.07
C SER A 117 -0.05 9.02 21.63
N LEU A 118 -0.08 8.73 20.33
CA LEU A 118 -0.77 7.57 19.77
C LEU A 118 -0.28 6.23 20.36
N ALA A 119 0.97 6.14 20.82
CA ALA A 119 1.48 4.95 21.48
C ALA A 119 0.73 4.64 22.79
N TYR A 120 0.25 5.65 23.52
CA TYR A 120 -0.54 5.44 24.74
C TYR A 120 -1.97 4.96 24.45
N GLU A 121 -2.60 5.49 23.40
CA GLU A 121 -3.87 4.97 22.89
C GLU A 121 -3.69 3.49 22.48
N LYS A 122 -2.72 3.19 21.60
CA LYS A 122 -2.38 1.83 21.15
C LYS A 122 -2.17 0.86 22.32
N ALA A 123 -1.31 1.20 23.28
CA ALA A 123 -1.06 0.39 24.48
C ALA A 123 -2.34 0.15 25.30
N SER A 124 -3.20 1.16 25.43
CA SER A 124 -4.49 1.03 26.14
C SER A 124 -5.49 0.14 25.40
N ILE A 125 -5.48 0.11 24.06
CA ILE A 125 -6.31 -0.82 23.28
C ILE A 125 -5.79 -2.25 23.45
N ILE A 126 -4.47 -2.47 23.34
CA ILE A 126 -3.86 -3.80 23.54
C ILE A 126 -4.15 -4.32 24.96
N PHE A 127 -4.11 -3.46 25.97
CA PHE A 127 -4.49 -3.83 27.34
C PHE A 127 -5.96 -4.28 27.41
N ASN A 128 -6.87 -3.56 26.75
CA ASN A 128 -8.28 -3.96 26.69
C ASN A 128 -8.51 -5.25 25.89
N ILE A 129 -7.74 -5.51 24.83
CA ILE A 129 -7.74 -6.79 24.11
C ILE A 129 -7.31 -7.91 25.08
N SER A 130 -6.23 -7.73 25.84
CA SER A 130 -5.78 -8.68 26.86
C SER A 130 -6.85 -8.91 27.94
N ALA A 131 -7.51 -7.83 28.39
CA ALA A 131 -8.56 -7.88 29.40
C ALA A 131 -9.78 -8.69 28.91
N VAL A 132 -10.31 -8.39 27.72
CA VAL A 132 -11.43 -9.14 27.10
C VAL A 132 -11.04 -10.59 26.85
N LEU A 133 -9.84 -10.89 26.36
CA LEU A 133 -9.35 -12.26 26.19
C LEU A 133 -9.30 -13.01 27.54
N SER A 134 -8.84 -12.37 28.62
CA SER A 134 -8.81 -12.98 29.96
C SER A 134 -10.21 -13.20 30.55
N CYS A 135 -11.15 -12.27 30.32
CA CYS A 135 -12.55 -12.39 30.77
C CYS A 135 -13.28 -13.48 29.99
N HIS A 136 -13.12 -13.50 28.67
CA HIS A 136 -13.68 -14.52 27.80
C HIS A 136 -13.16 -15.91 28.18
N ALA A 137 -11.86 -16.04 28.50
CA ALA A 137 -11.25 -17.28 28.97
C ALA A 137 -11.77 -17.72 30.35
N ALA A 138 -11.89 -16.79 31.30
CA ALA A 138 -12.39 -17.06 32.65
C ALA A 138 -13.87 -17.53 32.66
N ASN A 139 -14.68 -17.01 31.73
CA ASN A 139 -16.10 -17.31 31.61
C ASN A 139 -16.44 -18.57 30.77
N GLN A 140 -15.46 -19.26 30.17
CA GLN A 140 -15.73 -20.50 29.42
C GLN A 140 -16.17 -21.64 30.35
N ASN A 141 -17.13 -22.46 29.91
CA ASN A 141 -17.48 -23.69 30.60
C ASN A 141 -16.35 -24.74 30.46
N ARG A 142 -15.51 -24.89 31.48
CA ARG A 142 -14.38 -25.83 31.46
C ARG A 142 -14.75 -27.29 31.75
N ALA A 143 -16.04 -27.61 31.80
CA ALA A 143 -16.52 -29.00 31.78
C ALA A 143 -16.55 -29.61 30.38
N GLU A 144 -16.49 -28.79 29.32
CA GLU A 144 -16.51 -29.21 27.92
C GLU A 144 -15.13 -29.04 27.27
N GLU A 145 -14.72 -29.94 26.37
CA GLU A 145 -13.41 -29.81 25.71
C GLU A 145 -13.34 -28.56 24.80
N SER A 146 -14.45 -28.15 24.20
CA SER A 146 -14.61 -26.88 23.48
C SER A 146 -14.22 -25.68 24.37
N GLY A 147 -14.85 -25.56 25.54
CA GLY A 147 -14.57 -24.50 26.51
C GLY A 147 -13.15 -24.53 27.06
N LEU A 148 -12.60 -25.73 27.33
CA LEU A 148 -11.20 -25.91 27.72
C LEU A 148 -10.22 -25.41 26.65
N LYS A 149 -10.45 -25.75 25.36
CA LYS A 149 -9.64 -25.27 24.23
C LYS A 149 -9.70 -23.74 24.13
N THR A 150 -10.92 -23.18 24.10
CA THR A 150 -11.13 -21.72 24.01
C THR A 150 -10.48 -20.97 25.17
N ALA A 151 -10.61 -21.47 26.41
CA ALA A 151 -9.99 -20.86 27.58
C ALA A 151 -8.45 -20.88 27.51
N TYR A 152 -7.87 -22.04 27.17
CA TYR A 152 -6.42 -22.20 27.04
C TYR A 152 -5.83 -21.23 26.02
N HIS A 153 -6.33 -21.25 24.78
CA HIS A 153 -5.85 -20.35 23.72
C HIS A 153 -6.09 -18.86 24.05
N SER A 154 -7.22 -18.52 24.67
CA SER A 154 -7.54 -17.13 25.04
C SER A 154 -6.62 -16.60 26.15
N PHE A 155 -6.26 -17.42 27.15
CA PHE A 155 -5.24 -17.03 28.14
C PHE A 155 -3.84 -16.91 27.52
N GLN A 156 -3.46 -17.82 26.60
CA GLN A 156 -2.18 -17.71 25.88
C GLN A 156 -2.09 -16.45 24.99
N ALA A 157 -3.19 -16.06 24.33
CA ALA A 157 -3.28 -14.85 23.53
C ALA A 157 -3.27 -13.59 24.40
N SER A 158 -3.97 -13.60 25.55
CA SER A 158 -3.92 -12.52 26.56
C SER A 158 -2.49 -12.30 27.09
N ALA A 159 -1.78 -13.39 27.41
CA ALA A 159 -0.37 -13.34 27.80
C ALA A 159 0.51 -12.75 26.68
N GLY A 160 0.29 -13.15 25.42
CA GLY A 160 0.97 -12.59 24.24
C GLY A 160 0.82 -11.08 24.08
N MET A 161 -0.40 -10.58 24.22
CA MET A 161 -0.72 -9.16 24.15
C MET A 161 -0.07 -8.37 25.30
N PHE A 162 -0.06 -8.91 26.53
CA PHE A 162 0.68 -8.32 27.65
C PHE A 162 2.21 -8.35 27.44
N THR A 163 2.78 -9.44 26.92
CA THR A 163 4.21 -9.50 26.54
C THR A 163 4.57 -8.40 25.56
N TYR A 164 3.76 -8.20 24.52
CA TYR A 164 3.97 -7.16 23.53
C TYR A 164 3.92 -5.74 24.12
N ILE A 165 3.01 -5.46 25.07
CA ILE A 165 3.01 -4.20 25.84
C ILE A 165 4.35 -4.03 26.58
N ASN A 166 4.76 -5.07 27.31
CA ASN A 166 5.93 -5.08 28.20
C ASN A 166 7.28 -4.92 27.45
N GLU A 167 7.31 -5.25 26.16
CA GLU A 167 8.51 -5.16 25.30
C GLU A 167 8.55 -3.85 24.48
N ASN A 168 7.41 -3.35 24.01
CA ASN A 168 7.38 -2.24 23.04
C ASN A 168 7.07 -0.86 23.68
N PHE A 169 6.41 -0.82 24.85
CA PHE A 169 5.93 0.42 25.47
C PHE A 169 6.68 0.75 26.78
N LEU A 170 8.01 0.82 26.67
CA LEU A 170 8.94 0.93 27.80
C LEU A 170 8.74 2.19 28.69
N HIS A 171 8.16 3.26 28.15
CA HIS A 171 7.90 4.52 28.86
C HIS A 171 6.43 4.60 29.34
N ALA A 172 6.04 3.67 30.21
CA ALA A 172 4.68 3.55 30.71
C ALA A 172 4.20 4.82 31.48
N PRO A 173 3.15 5.52 31.02
CA PRO A 173 2.64 6.75 31.66
C PRO A 173 1.59 6.47 32.77
N SER A 174 1.24 5.20 32.99
CA SER A 174 0.21 4.76 33.95
C SER A 174 0.65 3.46 34.63
N THR A 175 0.17 3.24 35.86
CA THR A 175 0.69 2.18 36.75
C THR A 175 0.22 0.78 36.36
N ASP A 176 -0.86 0.66 35.60
CA ASP A 176 -1.34 -0.59 35.02
C ASP A 176 -0.51 -1.04 33.81
N LEU A 177 -0.02 -0.09 33.00
CA LEU A 177 0.93 -0.32 31.90
C LEU A 177 2.40 -0.44 32.37
N ASN A 178 2.71 -0.25 33.65
CA ASN A 178 4.06 -0.34 34.18
C ASN A 178 4.64 -1.76 34.03
N ARG A 179 5.93 -1.84 33.67
CA ARG A 179 6.65 -3.07 33.30
C ARG A 179 6.41 -4.24 34.26
N GLU A 180 6.65 -4.02 35.55
CA GLU A 180 6.51 -5.07 36.57
C GLU A 180 5.03 -5.42 36.86
N THR A 181 4.10 -4.48 36.67
CA THR A 181 2.65 -4.76 36.73
C THR A 181 2.23 -5.67 35.57
N VAL A 182 2.62 -5.33 34.34
CA VAL A 182 2.28 -6.11 33.13
C VAL A 182 2.94 -7.49 33.19
N LYS A 183 4.20 -7.59 33.61
CA LYS A 183 4.90 -8.85 33.89
C LYS A 183 4.20 -9.72 34.94
N THR A 184 3.60 -9.10 35.97
CA THR A 184 2.75 -9.82 36.93
C THR A 184 1.48 -10.38 36.26
N LEU A 185 0.84 -9.61 35.37
CA LEU A 185 -0.31 -10.08 34.58
C LEU A 185 0.05 -11.21 33.59
N ILE A 186 1.24 -11.17 32.98
CA ILE A 186 1.77 -12.28 32.14
C ILE A 186 1.91 -13.55 32.98
N ASN A 187 2.49 -13.47 34.18
CA ASN A 187 2.62 -14.62 35.08
C ASN A 187 1.25 -15.18 35.50
N ILE A 188 0.28 -14.32 35.84
CA ILE A 188 -1.10 -14.72 36.21
C ILE A 188 -1.79 -15.44 35.04
N THR A 189 -1.79 -14.84 33.84
CA THR A 189 -2.48 -15.40 32.66
C THR A 189 -1.82 -16.70 32.16
N LEU A 190 -0.49 -16.81 32.18
CA LEU A 190 0.21 -18.06 31.87
C LEU A 190 -0.01 -19.14 32.93
N ALA A 191 -0.11 -18.79 34.22
CA ALA A 191 -0.44 -19.74 35.27
C ALA A 191 -1.85 -20.32 35.08
N GLN A 192 -2.82 -19.48 34.70
CA GLN A 192 -4.19 -19.90 34.38
C GLN A 192 -4.24 -20.79 33.13
N ALA A 193 -3.51 -20.44 32.06
CA ALA A 193 -3.39 -21.33 30.89
C ALA A 193 -2.80 -22.69 31.26
N GLN A 194 -1.76 -22.72 32.10
CA GLN A 194 -1.13 -23.95 32.58
C GLN A 194 -2.07 -24.77 33.49
N GLU A 195 -2.90 -24.12 34.31
CA GLU A 195 -3.96 -24.76 35.11
C GLU A 195 -5.05 -25.38 34.23
N VAL A 196 -5.57 -24.66 33.23
CA VAL A 196 -6.56 -25.18 32.26
C VAL A 196 -6.01 -26.38 31.48
N PHE A 197 -4.72 -26.33 31.09
CA PHE A 197 -4.08 -27.48 30.46
C PHE A 197 -3.95 -28.67 31.43
N LEU A 198 -3.60 -28.43 32.69
CA LEU A 198 -3.54 -29.45 33.73
C LEU A 198 -4.93 -30.08 33.99
N GLU A 199 -6.00 -29.28 34.09
CA GLU A 199 -7.39 -29.76 34.22
C GLU A 199 -7.71 -30.79 33.13
N LYS A 200 -7.36 -30.50 31.87
CA LYS A 200 -7.48 -31.50 30.78
C LYS A 200 -6.58 -32.71 30.98
N GLN A 201 -5.29 -32.56 31.26
CA GLN A 201 -4.39 -33.73 31.33
C GLN A 201 -4.77 -34.69 32.50
N VAL A 202 -5.40 -34.16 33.55
CA VAL A 202 -6.01 -34.97 34.63
C VAL A 202 -7.26 -35.71 34.13
N ALA A 203 -8.16 -35.05 33.38
CA ALA A 203 -9.34 -35.70 32.78
C ALA A 203 -8.96 -36.78 31.75
N ASP A 204 -7.93 -36.51 30.95
CA ASP A 204 -7.29 -37.42 29.99
C ASP A 204 -6.50 -38.59 30.67
N GLN A 205 -6.48 -38.66 32.00
CA GLN A 205 -5.80 -39.67 32.83
C GLN A 205 -4.32 -39.92 32.46
N LYS A 206 -3.54 -38.86 32.19
CA LYS A 206 -2.09 -39.02 31.92
C LYS A 206 -1.33 -39.50 33.16
N LYS A 207 -0.15 -40.10 32.94
CA LYS A 207 0.74 -40.62 34.01
C LYS A 207 1.05 -39.55 35.07
N ALA A 208 1.06 -39.94 36.34
CA ALA A 208 1.24 -39.02 37.47
C ALA A 208 2.55 -38.20 37.37
N GLY A 209 3.66 -38.82 36.97
CA GLY A 209 4.95 -38.13 36.79
C GLY A 209 5.01 -37.11 35.63
N PHE A 210 3.97 -37.01 34.81
CA PHE A 210 3.78 -35.91 33.84
C PHE A 210 2.90 -34.80 34.43
N LEU A 211 1.79 -35.17 35.07
CA LEU A 211 0.90 -34.24 35.79
C LEU A 211 1.63 -33.44 36.87
N ALA A 212 2.52 -34.10 37.63
CA ALA A 212 3.39 -33.47 38.61
C ALA A 212 4.22 -32.30 38.03
N LYS A 213 4.73 -32.46 36.81
CA LYS A 213 5.59 -31.46 36.16
C LYS A 213 4.80 -30.27 35.61
N LEU A 214 3.58 -30.53 35.13
CA LEU A 214 2.65 -29.49 34.71
C LEU A 214 2.17 -28.66 35.90
N ALA A 215 1.80 -29.31 37.00
CA ALA A 215 1.41 -28.65 38.25
C ALA A 215 2.56 -27.88 38.90
N SER A 216 3.80 -28.40 38.86
CA SER A 216 4.99 -27.70 39.36
C SER A 216 5.26 -26.39 38.61
N GLN A 217 5.03 -26.38 37.29
CA GLN A 217 5.09 -25.14 36.51
C GLN A 217 3.95 -24.16 36.85
N ALA A 218 2.71 -24.63 37.03
CA ALA A 218 1.60 -23.77 37.44
C ALA A 218 1.85 -23.12 38.82
N ALA A 219 2.34 -23.92 39.78
CA ALA A 219 2.77 -23.45 41.10
C ALA A 219 3.85 -22.37 40.99
N TYR A 220 4.89 -22.61 40.18
CA TYR A 220 5.97 -21.66 39.97
C TYR A 220 5.49 -20.34 39.36
N LEU A 221 4.66 -20.37 38.32
CA LEU A 221 4.11 -19.16 37.70
C LEU A 221 3.23 -18.37 38.69
N TYR A 222 2.42 -19.06 39.50
CA TYR A 222 1.65 -18.41 40.57
C TYR A 222 2.52 -17.86 41.71
N SER A 223 3.63 -18.51 42.08
CA SER A 223 4.59 -17.94 43.05
C SER A 223 5.23 -16.65 42.51
N GLN A 224 5.67 -16.64 41.25
CA GLN A 224 6.25 -15.44 40.63
C GLN A 224 5.23 -14.30 40.46
N ALA A 225 3.94 -14.63 40.28
CA ALA A 225 2.85 -13.64 40.35
C ALA A 225 2.65 -13.12 41.79
N ALA A 226 2.63 -14.01 42.78
CA ALA A 226 2.51 -13.67 44.20
C ALA A 226 3.62 -12.73 44.69
N GLU A 227 4.87 -13.01 44.30
CA GLU A 227 6.04 -12.14 44.54
C GLU A 227 5.84 -10.78 43.89
N GLY A 228 5.46 -10.74 42.60
CA GLY A 228 5.20 -9.49 41.86
C GLY A 228 4.10 -8.61 42.47
N ILE A 229 3.01 -9.21 42.96
CA ILE A 229 1.94 -8.51 43.69
C ILE A 229 2.45 -7.89 45.00
N GLN A 230 3.30 -8.60 45.75
CA GLN A 230 3.79 -8.13 47.05
C GLN A 230 4.88 -7.06 46.94
N GLU A 231 5.79 -7.19 45.98
CA GLU A 231 6.99 -6.35 45.87
C GLU A 231 6.76 -5.12 44.98
N TYR A 232 6.21 -5.30 43.77
CA TYR A 232 6.16 -4.24 42.75
C TYR A 232 4.76 -3.65 42.52
N ALA A 233 3.69 -4.42 42.73
CA ALA A 233 2.31 -4.00 42.47
C ALA A 233 1.46 -3.84 43.76
N LYS A 234 2.12 -3.53 44.88
CA LYS A 234 1.51 -3.41 46.21
C LYS A 234 0.53 -2.23 46.28
N GLY A 235 -0.76 -2.52 46.37
CA GLY A 235 -1.82 -1.52 46.32
C GLY A 235 -2.23 -1.10 44.90
N VAL A 236 -1.78 -1.85 43.88
CA VAL A 236 -2.35 -1.80 42.52
C VAL A 236 -3.50 -2.80 42.43
N PHE A 237 -3.24 -4.08 42.71
CA PHE A 237 -4.27 -5.11 42.71
C PHE A 237 -5.08 -5.13 44.01
N ASP A 238 -6.38 -5.45 43.91
CA ASP A 238 -7.23 -5.68 45.08
C ASP A 238 -6.71 -6.85 45.94
N LYS A 239 -7.04 -6.80 47.24
CA LYS A 239 -6.66 -7.83 48.22
C LYS A 239 -7.18 -9.22 47.84
N SER A 240 -8.34 -9.34 47.19
CA SER A 240 -8.88 -10.63 46.73
C SER A 240 -7.98 -11.32 45.70
N TRP A 241 -7.38 -10.56 44.78
CA TRP A 241 -6.44 -11.09 43.78
C TRP A 241 -5.20 -11.69 44.44
N ASN A 242 -4.60 -10.97 45.40
CA ASN A 242 -3.47 -11.51 46.17
C ASN A 242 -3.86 -12.81 46.88
N ILE A 243 -5.01 -12.85 47.56
CA ILE A 243 -5.50 -14.05 48.26
C ILE A 243 -5.68 -15.23 47.30
N VAL A 244 -6.28 -15.03 46.13
CA VAL A 244 -6.47 -16.08 45.12
C VAL A 244 -5.13 -16.57 44.56
N VAL A 245 -4.20 -15.67 44.22
CA VAL A 245 -2.87 -16.04 43.70
C VAL A 245 -2.05 -16.80 44.75
N GLN A 246 -2.04 -16.37 46.02
CA GLN A 246 -1.36 -17.08 47.12
C GLN A 246 -1.96 -18.47 47.34
N ALA A 247 -3.29 -18.55 47.42
CA ALA A 247 -3.99 -19.83 47.60
C ALA A 247 -3.70 -20.79 46.43
N LYS A 248 -3.74 -20.31 45.18
CA LYS A 248 -3.42 -21.12 44.00
C LYS A 248 -1.95 -21.53 43.92
N ALA A 249 -1.00 -20.65 44.26
CA ALA A 249 0.43 -21.01 44.29
C ALA A 249 0.69 -22.21 45.19
N VAL A 250 0.21 -22.15 46.43
CA VAL A 250 0.43 -23.21 47.44
C VAL A 250 -0.44 -24.44 47.16
N HIS A 251 -1.66 -24.27 46.63
CA HIS A 251 -2.51 -25.38 46.18
C HIS A 251 -1.87 -26.16 45.02
N MET A 252 -1.37 -25.48 43.98
CA MET A 252 -0.68 -26.13 42.87
C MET A 252 0.62 -26.81 43.31
N ALA A 253 1.33 -26.25 44.31
CA ALA A 253 2.47 -26.92 44.93
C ALA A 253 2.06 -28.20 45.70
N SER A 254 0.88 -28.24 46.31
CA SER A 254 0.30 -29.47 46.88
C SER A 254 -0.05 -30.49 45.78
N VAL A 255 -0.70 -30.05 44.70
CA VAL A 255 -1.08 -30.91 43.56
C VAL A 255 0.16 -31.51 42.88
N ALA A 256 1.23 -30.72 42.70
CA ALA A 256 2.51 -31.21 42.17
C ALA A 256 3.16 -32.27 43.08
N SER A 257 3.18 -32.03 44.39
CA SER A 257 3.72 -32.99 45.37
C SER A 257 2.90 -34.28 45.44
N TYR A 258 1.58 -34.19 45.36
CA TYR A 258 0.67 -35.34 45.31
C TYR A 258 0.92 -36.21 44.08
N TYR A 259 0.94 -35.64 42.87
CA TYR A 259 1.20 -36.41 41.66
C TYR A 259 2.64 -36.96 41.60
N GLN A 260 3.62 -36.24 42.16
CA GLN A 260 4.98 -36.79 42.28
C GLN A 260 5.03 -37.95 43.27
N ALA A 261 4.29 -37.90 44.38
CA ALA A 261 4.22 -39.01 45.33
C ALA A 261 3.64 -40.29 44.70
N LEU A 262 2.62 -40.15 43.85
CA LEU A 262 2.09 -41.29 43.09
C LEU A 262 3.16 -41.88 42.14
N ALA A 263 3.89 -41.02 41.42
CA ALA A 263 4.98 -41.45 40.52
C ALA A 263 6.19 -42.07 41.25
N ASP A 264 6.53 -41.57 42.44
CA ASP A 264 7.59 -42.13 43.28
C ASP A 264 7.16 -43.50 43.86
N SER A 265 5.87 -43.69 44.15
CA SER A 265 5.30 -44.98 44.56
C SER A 265 5.24 -45.98 43.39
N GLU A 266 4.88 -45.55 42.17
CA GLU A 266 5.07 -46.33 40.92
C GLU A 266 6.55 -46.71 40.69
N SER A 267 7.48 -45.92 41.24
CA SER A 267 8.94 -46.14 41.20
C SER A 267 9.48 -46.89 42.43
N ASN A 268 8.62 -47.61 43.16
CA ASN A 268 8.95 -48.38 44.38
C ASN A 268 9.63 -47.57 45.52
N SER A 269 9.49 -46.24 45.52
CA SER A 269 10.11 -45.32 46.48
C SER A 269 9.08 -44.81 47.50
N HIS A 270 8.36 -45.76 48.13
CA HIS A 270 7.22 -45.51 49.01
C HIS A 270 7.55 -44.61 50.21
N GLY A 271 8.75 -44.70 50.79
CA GLY A 271 9.19 -43.79 51.86
C GLY A 271 9.25 -42.33 51.41
N VAL A 272 9.76 -42.08 50.21
CA VAL A 272 9.79 -40.75 49.57
C VAL A 272 8.38 -40.27 49.25
N ALA A 273 7.51 -41.17 48.76
CA ALA A 273 6.12 -40.87 48.46
C ALA A 273 5.33 -40.41 49.70
N ILE A 274 5.54 -41.04 50.87
CA ILE A 274 4.93 -40.61 52.14
C ILE A 274 5.37 -39.19 52.51
N ALA A 275 6.67 -38.90 52.47
CA ALA A 275 7.20 -37.57 52.78
C ALA A 275 6.63 -36.48 51.82
N ARG A 276 6.44 -36.81 50.53
CA ARG A 276 5.78 -35.91 49.58
C ARG A 276 4.29 -35.72 49.85
N LEU A 277 3.57 -36.75 50.32
CA LEU A 277 2.16 -36.62 50.71
C LEU A 277 1.99 -35.80 52.00
N GLN A 278 2.91 -35.92 52.95
CA GLN A 278 2.97 -35.04 54.14
C GLN A 278 3.20 -33.58 53.73
N LEU A 279 4.16 -33.32 52.83
CA LEU A 279 4.36 -31.99 52.25
C LEU A 279 3.13 -31.49 51.46
N ALA A 280 2.43 -32.38 50.76
CA ALA A 280 1.20 -32.03 50.05
C ALA A 280 0.06 -31.62 51.01
N ASP A 281 -0.15 -32.33 52.12
CA ASP A 281 -1.18 -31.98 53.12
C ASP A 281 -0.86 -30.68 53.87
N LYS A 282 0.42 -30.48 54.22
CA LYS A 282 0.96 -29.23 54.78
C LYS A 282 0.67 -28.05 53.85
N ASN A 283 0.98 -28.18 52.57
CA ASN A 283 0.69 -27.16 51.55
C ASN A 283 -0.83 -26.97 51.35
N SER A 284 -1.63 -28.04 51.34
CA SER A 284 -3.09 -27.93 51.19
C SER A 284 -3.73 -27.21 52.38
N THR A 285 -3.21 -27.43 53.59
CA THR A 285 -3.63 -26.73 54.81
C THR A 285 -3.27 -25.24 54.78
N ALA A 286 -2.08 -24.88 54.27
CA ALA A 286 -1.69 -23.48 54.09
C ALA A 286 -2.54 -22.78 53.00
N ALA A 287 -2.82 -23.46 51.88
CA ALA A 287 -3.73 -22.96 50.84
C ALA A 287 -5.16 -22.76 51.36
N MET A 288 -5.65 -23.69 52.19
CA MET A 288 -6.94 -23.58 52.89
C MET A 288 -6.98 -22.39 53.87
N GLY A 289 -5.85 -22.06 54.51
CA GLY A 289 -5.69 -20.84 55.32
C GLY A 289 -5.89 -19.56 54.49
N TRP A 290 -5.25 -19.47 53.32
CA TRP A 290 -5.44 -18.35 52.40
C TRP A 290 -6.88 -18.28 51.87
N ALA A 291 -7.46 -19.39 51.41
CA ALA A 291 -8.82 -19.41 50.86
C ALA A 291 -9.88 -18.97 51.89
N LYS A 292 -9.72 -19.34 53.17
CA LYS A 292 -10.55 -18.85 54.29
C LYS A 292 -10.39 -17.37 54.63
N SER A 293 -9.33 -16.70 54.14
CA SER A 293 -9.11 -15.26 54.33
C SER A 293 -9.79 -14.39 53.25
N PHE A 294 -10.42 -15.02 52.25
CA PHE A 294 -11.13 -14.34 51.16
C PHE A 294 -12.31 -13.50 51.69
N PRO A 295 -12.51 -12.25 51.22
CA PRO A 295 -13.52 -11.36 51.78
C PRO A 295 -14.95 -11.77 51.36
N THR A 296 -15.90 -11.70 52.30
CA THR A 296 -17.32 -12.05 52.08
C THR A 296 -18.02 -11.16 51.05
N SER A 297 -17.53 -9.93 50.88
CA SER A 297 -17.92 -9.02 49.80
C SER A 297 -16.66 -8.65 49.02
N VAL A 298 -16.66 -8.90 47.72
CA VAL A 298 -15.57 -8.52 46.81
C VAL A 298 -15.96 -7.25 46.07
N ALA A 299 -15.00 -6.41 45.73
CA ALA A 299 -15.26 -5.19 44.98
C ALA A 299 -15.56 -5.52 43.48
N PRO A 300 -16.52 -4.85 42.81
CA PRO A 300 -17.02 -5.29 41.48
C PRO A 300 -16.00 -5.23 40.33
N ASP A 301 -14.96 -4.42 40.49
CA ASP A 301 -13.78 -4.27 39.62
C ASP A 301 -12.88 -5.51 39.60
N SER A 302 -12.89 -6.31 40.66
CA SER A 302 -12.06 -7.53 40.78
C SER A 302 -12.40 -8.64 39.77
N ASN A 303 -13.54 -8.53 39.08
CA ASN A 303 -14.19 -9.58 38.27
C ASN A 303 -14.45 -10.92 39.01
N LEU A 304 -14.33 -10.96 40.34
CA LEU A 304 -14.63 -12.14 41.15
C LEU A 304 -16.05 -12.06 41.75
N THR A 305 -16.69 -13.21 41.92
CA THR A 305 -17.97 -13.33 42.64
C THR A 305 -17.73 -13.59 44.12
N SER A 306 -18.74 -13.37 44.96
CA SER A 306 -18.76 -13.84 46.36
C SER A 306 -18.59 -15.37 46.47
N GLU A 307 -19.05 -16.11 45.46
CA GLU A 307 -18.94 -17.57 45.37
C GLU A 307 -17.51 -18.05 45.04
N SER A 308 -16.65 -17.21 44.43
CA SER A 308 -15.26 -17.57 44.13
C SER A 308 -14.49 -18.06 45.36
N GLY A 309 -14.73 -17.47 46.54
CA GLY A 309 -14.13 -17.92 47.79
C GLY A 309 -14.58 -19.32 48.20
N ALA A 310 -15.88 -19.62 48.10
CA ALA A 310 -16.44 -20.94 48.40
C ALA A 310 -15.94 -22.01 47.42
N ASN A 311 -15.96 -21.70 46.11
CA ASN A 311 -15.50 -22.60 45.06
C ASN A 311 -14.01 -22.96 45.22
N LEU A 312 -13.17 -22.00 45.65
CA LEU A 312 -11.76 -22.22 45.97
C LEU A 312 -11.58 -23.10 47.23
N ILE A 313 -12.36 -22.85 48.29
CA ILE A 313 -12.35 -23.66 49.52
C ILE A 313 -12.72 -25.11 49.20
N ASP A 314 -13.81 -25.37 48.46
CA ASP A 314 -14.25 -26.73 48.15
C ASP A 314 -13.27 -27.45 47.21
N THR A 315 -12.64 -26.75 46.27
CA THR A 315 -11.58 -27.31 45.41
C THR A 315 -10.38 -27.78 46.24
N ILE A 316 -9.88 -26.93 47.15
CA ILE A 316 -8.74 -27.27 48.03
C ILE A 316 -9.12 -28.37 49.02
N LYS A 317 -10.36 -28.36 49.56
CA LYS A 317 -10.88 -29.37 50.48
C LYS A 317 -11.02 -30.75 49.83
N TYR A 318 -11.51 -30.81 48.59
CA TYR A 318 -11.60 -32.04 47.81
C TYR A 318 -10.20 -32.63 47.54
N HIS A 319 -9.25 -31.79 47.13
CA HIS A 319 -7.85 -32.20 46.97
C HIS A 319 -7.23 -32.69 48.29
N GLN A 320 -7.44 -31.97 49.40
CA GLN A 320 -6.92 -32.37 50.72
C GLN A 320 -7.44 -33.75 51.15
N ALA A 321 -8.73 -34.03 50.95
CA ALA A 321 -9.30 -35.35 51.25
C ALA A 321 -8.62 -36.47 50.43
N ASN A 322 -8.32 -36.23 49.15
CA ASN A 322 -7.61 -37.19 48.29
C ASN A 322 -6.16 -37.41 48.76
N VAL A 323 -5.44 -36.33 49.14
CA VAL A 323 -4.09 -36.41 49.71
C VAL A 323 -4.10 -37.24 51.00
N GLN A 324 -5.02 -36.95 51.93
CA GLN A 324 -5.10 -37.63 53.23
C GLN A 324 -5.49 -39.11 53.07
N ALA A 325 -6.44 -39.44 52.18
CA ALA A 325 -6.79 -40.83 51.89
C ALA A 325 -5.60 -41.63 51.32
N LYS A 326 -4.82 -41.03 50.41
CA LYS A 326 -3.59 -41.65 49.89
C LYS A 326 -2.48 -41.73 50.94
N LEU A 327 -2.33 -40.73 51.81
CA LEU A 327 -1.34 -40.74 52.89
C LEU A 327 -1.60 -41.88 53.88
N VAL A 328 -2.84 -42.04 54.35
CA VAL A 328 -3.24 -43.16 55.23
C VAL A 328 -2.99 -44.51 54.56
N THR A 329 -3.26 -44.62 53.26
CA THR A 329 -3.00 -45.85 52.49
C THR A 329 -1.49 -46.15 52.42
N PHE A 330 -0.68 -45.19 51.96
CA PHE A 330 0.76 -45.40 51.76
C PHE A 330 1.52 -45.59 53.08
N VAL A 331 1.14 -44.89 54.16
CA VAL A 331 1.70 -45.12 55.49
C VAL A 331 1.41 -46.54 55.94
N LYS A 332 0.15 -46.99 55.85
CA LYS A 332 -0.23 -48.37 56.19
C LYS A 332 0.57 -49.39 55.36
N ASP A 333 0.65 -49.22 54.04
CA ASP A 333 1.36 -50.18 53.18
C ASP A 333 2.88 -50.17 53.45
N ASN A 334 3.46 -49.04 53.87
CA ASN A 334 4.86 -48.99 54.29
C ASN A 334 5.07 -49.64 55.67
N ASP A 335 4.19 -49.38 56.64
CA ASP A 335 4.29 -49.89 58.01
C ASP A 335 4.02 -51.41 58.11
N PHE A 336 3.30 -52.00 57.15
CA PHE A 336 3.01 -53.44 57.11
C PHE A 336 3.74 -54.22 56.01
N ILE A 337 4.24 -53.56 54.95
CA ILE A 337 4.87 -54.23 53.79
C ILE A 337 6.28 -53.69 53.55
N TYR A 338 6.42 -52.43 53.13
CA TYR A 338 7.67 -51.95 52.50
C TYR A 338 8.79 -51.53 53.47
N HIS A 339 8.44 -51.10 54.69
CA HIS A 339 9.35 -50.70 55.76
C HIS A 339 10.45 -49.68 55.34
N GLN A 340 10.18 -48.82 54.36
CA GLN A 340 11.15 -47.85 53.88
C GLN A 340 11.23 -46.64 54.83
N PRO A 341 12.43 -46.08 55.05
CA PRO A 341 12.59 -44.87 55.85
C PRO A 341 11.96 -43.65 55.13
N VAL A 342 11.16 -42.89 55.86
CA VAL A 342 10.55 -41.65 55.37
C VAL A 342 11.58 -40.51 55.51
N PRO A 343 12.03 -39.85 54.42
CA PRO A 343 12.99 -38.76 54.50
C PRO A 343 12.33 -37.47 55.01
N ASN A 344 13.13 -36.60 55.63
CA ASN A 344 12.70 -35.26 56.02
C ASN A 344 12.45 -34.38 54.78
N GLU A 345 11.61 -33.34 54.89
CA GLU A 345 11.21 -32.45 53.78
C GLU A 345 12.41 -31.89 52.99
N ALA A 346 13.49 -31.52 53.68
CA ALA A 346 14.71 -30.98 53.05
C ALA A 346 15.51 -32.00 52.23
N GLY A 347 15.22 -33.31 52.37
CA GLY A 347 15.80 -34.38 51.56
C GLY A 347 15.01 -34.69 50.27
N LEU A 348 13.88 -34.02 50.03
CA LEU A 348 13.06 -34.23 48.84
C LEU A 348 13.62 -33.48 47.63
N SER A 349 13.81 -34.18 46.51
CA SER A 349 14.16 -33.55 45.24
C SER A 349 13.02 -32.65 44.74
N ALA A 350 13.35 -31.47 44.22
CA ALA A 350 12.37 -30.56 43.64
C ALA A 350 11.66 -31.21 42.42
N VAL A 351 10.34 -31.05 42.33
CA VAL A 351 9.57 -31.54 41.16
C VAL A 351 9.98 -30.75 39.92
N ALA A 352 10.39 -31.46 38.86
CA ALA A 352 10.80 -30.83 37.60
C ALA A 352 9.64 -30.04 36.98
N LYS A 353 9.91 -28.86 36.41
CA LYS A 353 8.88 -27.99 35.80
C LYS A 353 8.71 -28.31 34.31
N LEU A 354 7.48 -28.22 33.79
CA LEU A 354 7.20 -28.37 32.35
C LEU A 354 6.26 -27.25 31.84
N PRO A 355 6.77 -26.25 31.10
CA PRO A 355 5.95 -25.23 30.43
C PRO A 355 5.21 -25.82 29.23
N ALA A 356 3.89 -26.00 29.38
CA ALA A 356 2.99 -26.30 28.27
C ALA A 356 2.41 -25.01 27.69
N ALA A 357 1.88 -24.13 28.55
CA ALA A 357 1.45 -22.80 28.15
C ALA A 357 2.64 -21.90 27.79
N LYS A 358 2.50 -21.15 26.69
CA LYS A 358 3.41 -20.07 26.27
C LYS A 358 2.61 -18.87 25.77
N ALA A 359 3.15 -17.66 25.92
CA ALA A 359 2.59 -16.47 25.29
C ALA A 359 2.68 -16.61 23.76
N ILE A 360 1.58 -16.38 23.05
CA ILE A 360 1.59 -16.42 21.57
C ILE A 360 2.05 -15.04 21.05
N PRO A 361 3.09 -14.96 20.20
CA PRO A 361 3.52 -13.69 19.61
C PRO A 361 2.38 -12.95 18.91
N VAL A 362 2.33 -11.62 19.06
CA VAL A 362 1.33 -10.79 18.39
C VAL A 362 1.41 -10.92 16.87
N SER A 363 2.61 -11.11 16.31
CA SER A 363 2.78 -11.41 14.87
C SER A 363 2.09 -12.72 14.43
N GLU A 364 2.11 -13.78 15.25
CA GLU A 364 1.43 -15.06 14.97
C GLU A 364 -0.09 -14.89 15.08
N LEU A 365 -0.57 -14.10 16.05
CA LEU A 365 -2.01 -13.80 16.21
C LEU A 365 -2.56 -13.00 15.02
N TYR A 366 -1.86 -11.98 14.51
CA TYR A 366 -2.34 -11.15 13.39
C TYR A 366 -2.10 -11.77 11.99
N GLN A 367 -1.44 -12.92 11.88
CA GLN A 367 -1.28 -13.66 10.61
C GLN A 367 -2.54 -14.44 10.20
N GLY A 368 -3.51 -14.63 11.11
CA GLY A 368 -4.78 -15.29 10.79
C GLY A 368 -5.62 -14.49 9.78
N GLN A 369 -6.07 -15.14 8.70
CA GLN A 369 -6.90 -14.50 7.66
C GLN A 369 -8.17 -13.85 8.22
N ASP A 370 -8.77 -14.45 9.25
CA ASP A 370 -9.96 -13.91 9.93
C ASP A 370 -9.69 -12.55 10.61
N ILE A 371 -8.49 -12.32 11.15
CA ILE A 371 -8.15 -11.05 11.81
C ILE A 371 -7.91 -9.93 10.79
N GLN A 372 -7.28 -10.23 9.65
CA GLN A 372 -7.21 -9.28 8.53
C GLN A 372 -8.61 -8.92 8.01
N ARG A 373 -9.52 -9.91 7.94
CA ARG A 373 -10.93 -9.71 7.58
C ARG A 373 -11.72 -8.89 8.61
N ILE A 374 -11.40 -9.01 9.90
CA ILE A 374 -11.99 -8.20 10.99
C ILE A 374 -11.52 -6.73 10.91
N ILE A 375 -10.23 -6.49 10.65
CA ILE A 375 -9.67 -5.13 10.51
C ILE A 375 -10.26 -4.43 9.27
N GLY A 376 -10.31 -5.15 8.15
CA GLY A 376 -10.75 -4.61 6.86
C GLY A 376 -9.67 -3.77 6.15
N PRO A 377 -10.01 -3.14 5.01
CA PRO A 377 -9.07 -2.30 4.26
C PRO A 377 -8.68 -1.03 5.03
N ASP A 378 -7.54 -0.44 4.69
CA ASP A 378 -7.07 0.85 5.22
C ASP A 378 -8.09 1.96 4.90
N ILE A 379 -8.66 2.57 5.96
CA ILE A 379 -9.62 3.67 5.84
C ILE A 379 -9.03 4.85 5.06
N PHE A 380 -7.72 5.10 5.18
CA PHE A 380 -7.04 6.24 4.57
C PHE A 380 -6.20 5.85 3.35
N GLN A 381 -6.51 4.72 2.69
CA GLN A 381 -5.69 4.17 1.60
C GLN A 381 -5.29 5.21 0.53
N LYS A 382 -6.24 6.06 0.14
CA LYS A 382 -6.12 7.13 -0.87
C LYS A 382 -5.06 8.20 -0.53
N LEU A 383 -4.82 8.45 0.76
CA LEU A 383 -4.10 9.62 1.25
C LEU A 383 -2.59 9.31 1.37
N VAL A 384 -1.85 9.49 0.28
CA VAL A 384 -0.42 9.11 0.18
C VAL A 384 0.48 10.24 0.72
N PRO A 385 1.37 9.99 1.71
CA PRO A 385 2.27 11.02 2.24
C PRO A 385 3.24 11.57 1.19
N MET A 386 3.59 12.86 1.27
CA MET A 386 4.53 13.51 0.34
C MET A 386 5.89 12.79 0.23
N SER A 387 6.42 12.23 1.32
CA SER A 387 7.64 11.43 1.32
C SER A 387 7.49 10.05 0.64
N VAL A 388 6.26 9.55 0.51
CA VAL A 388 5.95 8.38 -0.31
C VAL A 388 5.78 8.77 -1.77
N THR A 389 5.17 9.91 -2.10
CA THR A 389 5.10 10.36 -3.50
C THR A 389 6.48 10.71 -4.06
N GLU A 390 7.39 11.25 -3.24
CA GLU A 390 8.80 11.48 -3.60
C GLU A 390 9.53 10.16 -3.88
N THR A 391 9.47 9.19 -2.98
CA THR A 391 10.12 7.88 -3.17
C THR A 391 9.45 7.02 -4.26
N ALA A 392 8.15 7.14 -4.47
CA ALA A 392 7.46 6.57 -5.63
C ALA A 392 7.90 7.23 -6.95
N SER A 393 8.15 8.55 -6.96
CA SER A 393 8.71 9.24 -8.14
C SER A 393 10.13 8.78 -8.47
N LEU A 394 10.94 8.46 -7.46
CA LEU A 394 12.25 7.81 -7.67
C LEU A 394 12.10 6.41 -8.28
N TYR A 395 11.13 5.63 -7.82
CA TYR A 395 10.81 4.32 -8.41
C TYR A 395 10.25 4.44 -9.84
N ASP A 396 9.46 5.46 -10.16
CA ASP A 396 9.00 5.74 -11.52
C ASP A 396 10.16 6.06 -12.47
N GLU A 397 11.20 6.74 -12.00
CA GLU A 397 12.42 6.96 -12.81
C GLU A 397 13.29 5.70 -12.92
N GLU A 398 13.34 4.80 -11.92
CA GLU A 398 13.97 3.47 -12.09
C GLU A 398 13.19 2.57 -13.06
N LYS A 399 11.85 2.58 -13.00
CA LYS A 399 10.98 1.96 -14.01
C LYS A 399 11.22 2.57 -15.40
N ALA A 400 11.37 3.89 -15.50
CA ALA A 400 11.68 4.56 -16.75
C ALA A 400 13.06 4.19 -17.29
N LYS A 401 14.10 4.08 -16.44
CA LYS A 401 15.43 3.58 -16.82
C LYS A 401 15.36 2.14 -17.35
N LEU A 402 14.62 1.25 -16.69
CA LEU A 402 14.41 -0.13 -17.15
C LEU A 402 13.75 -0.15 -18.54
N ILE A 403 12.67 0.63 -18.73
CA ILE A 403 11.96 0.70 -20.02
C ILE A 403 12.81 1.33 -21.12
N ARG A 404 13.59 2.39 -20.83
CA ARG A 404 14.53 3.00 -21.78
C ARG A 404 15.59 1.98 -22.20
N ALA A 405 16.26 1.34 -21.25
CA ALA A 405 17.34 0.37 -21.51
C ALA A 405 16.86 -0.90 -22.25
N GLU A 406 15.68 -1.43 -21.96
CA GLU A 406 15.13 -2.54 -22.75
C GLU A 406 14.62 -2.10 -24.13
N THR A 407 14.10 -0.87 -24.27
CA THR A 407 13.73 -0.32 -25.59
C THR A 407 14.95 -0.14 -26.48
N GLU A 408 16.03 0.45 -25.96
CA GLU A 408 17.30 0.66 -26.68
C GLU A 408 17.91 -0.66 -27.16
N LYS A 409 17.89 -1.72 -26.33
CA LYS A 409 18.35 -3.07 -26.73
C LYS A 409 17.50 -3.70 -27.83
N VAL A 410 16.20 -3.38 -27.87
CA VAL A 410 15.28 -3.85 -28.91
C VAL A 410 15.51 -3.09 -30.20
N GLU A 411 15.53 -1.76 -30.15
CA GLU A 411 15.76 -0.88 -31.30
C GLU A 411 17.14 -1.08 -31.93
N THR A 412 18.18 -1.27 -31.11
CA THR A 412 19.54 -1.63 -31.57
C THR A 412 19.50 -2.95 -32.34
N ALA A 413 18.95 -4.02 -31.75
CA ALA A 413 18.90 -5.33 -32.40
C ALA A 413 17.99 -5.33 -33.66
N ASP A 414 16.93 -4.52 -33.68
CA ASP A 414 16.08 -4.31 -34.85
C ASP A 414 16.80 -3.54 -35.97
N SER A 415 17.63 -2.57 -35.61
CA SER A 415 18.46 -1.79 -36.54
C SER A 415 19.62 -2.61 -37.11
N GLU A 416 20.31 -3.39 -36.27
CA GLU A 416 21.34 -4.36 -36.70
C GLU A 416 20.78 -5.38 -37.69
N MET A 417 19.58 -5.92 -37.43
CA MET A 417 18.89 -6.82 -38.34
C MET A 417 18.55 -6.13 -39.67
N ALA A 418 17.99 -4.92 -39.64
CA ALA A 418 17.65 -4.18 -40.85
C ALA A 418 18.89 -3.85 -41.69
N ALA A 419 19.94 -3.28 -41.09
CA ALA A 419 21.19 -2.95 -41.76
C ALA A 419 21.92 -4.18 -42.32
N SER A 420 21.88 -5.31 -41.60
CA SER A 420 22.45 -6.57 -42.09
C SER A 420 21.68 -7.15 -43.28
N LEU A 421 20.35 -7.04 -43.29
CA LEU A 421 19.53 -7.50 -44.41
C LEU A 421 19.72 -6.61 -45.65
N ASP A 422 19.79 -5.29 -45.47
CA ASP A 422 20.09 -4.33 -46.53
C ASP A 422 21.49 -4.55 -47.14
N TYR A 423 22.52 -4.73 -46.30
CA TYR A 423 23.88 -5.07 -46.73
C TYR A 423 23.93 -6.37 -47.56
N LEU A 424 23.15 -7.39 -47.16
CA LEU A 424 23.02 -8.64 -47.91
C LEU A 424 22.07 -8.53 -49.13
N LYS A 425 21.38 -7.39 -49.32
CA LYS A 425 20.33 -7.15 -50.33
C LYS A 425 19.14 -8.13 -50.23
N LEU A 426 18.85 -8.63 -49.03
CA LEU A 426 17.78 -9.58 -48.73
C LEU A 426 16.49 -8.86 -48.27
N PRO A 427 15.28 -9.32 -48.66
CA PRO A 427 14.98 -10.55 -49.40
C PRO A 427 15.17 -10.44 -50.92
N GLY A 428 15.32 -9.24 -51.47
CA GLY A 428 15.25 -8.98 -52.92
C GLY A 428 16.11 -9.91 -53.78
N SER A 429 17.36 -10.14 -53.37
CA SER A 429 18.30 -11.05 -54.04
C SER A 429 17.79 -12.47 -54.26
N LEU A 430 16.83 -12.98 -53.48
CA LEU A 430 16.27 -14.33 -53.64
C LEU A 430 15.21 -14.42 -54.74
N ASN A 431 14.41 -13.38 -54.96
CA ASN A 431 13.41 -13.34 -56.04
C ASN A 431 14.10 -13.40 -57.41
N ILE A 432 15.27 -12.76 -57.50
CA ILE A 432 16.10 -12.69 -58.70
C ILE A 432 16.65 -14.07 -59.05
N LEU A 433 17.18 -14.80 -58.07
CA LEU A 433 17.75 -16.15 -58.24
C LEU A 433 16.70 -17.24 -58.51
N LYS A 434 15.40 -16.93 -58.41
CA LYS A 434 14.29 -17.81 -58.84
C LYS A 434 13.97 -17.71 -60.34
N GLY A 435 14.73 -16.94 -61.12
CA GLY A 435 14.55 -16.80 -62.57
C GLY A 435 13.61 -15.66 -62.98
N GLY A 436 13.58 -14.56 -62.20
CA GLY A 436 12.62 -13.45 -62.37
C GLY A 436 12.77 -12.56 -63.62
N MET A 437 13.33 -13.04 -64.73
CA MET A 437 13.50 -12.24 -65.96
C MET A 437 12.16 -11.76 -66.53
N ASP A 438 11.14 -12.62 -66.59
CA ASP A 438 9.80 -12.26 -67.08
C ASP A 438 9.09 -11.21 -66.17
N GLN A 439 9.56 -11.01 -64.94
CA GLN A 439 8.94 -10.12 -63.95
C GLN A 439 9.67 -8.77 -63.79
N GLU A 440 10.71 -8.49 -64.58
CA GLU A 440 11.43 -7.20 -64.57
C GLU A 440 10.82 -6.13 -65.49
N MET A 441 9.83 -6.47 -66.34
CA MET A 441 9.04 -5.48 -67.08
C MET A 441 7.67 -5.17 -66.43
N THR A 442 7.25 -5.95 -65.44
CA THR A 442 6.18 -5.57 -64.50
C THR A 442 6.74 -4.64 -63.42
N VAL A 443 6.06 -3.52 -63.20
CA VAL A 443 6.47 -2.52 -62.20
C VAL A 443 6.30 -3.04 -60.78
N ASP A 444 7.20 -2.57 -59.92
CA ASP A 444 7.28 -2.92 -58.51
C ASP A 444 5.92 -2.76 -57.80
N ASP A 445 5.46 -3.81 -57.12
CA ASP A 445 4.18 -3.79 -56.41
C ASP A 445 4.20 -2.78 -55.26
N GLU A 446 5.36 -2.51 -54.65
CA GLU A 446 5.51 -1.39 -53.69
C GLU A 446 5.26 -0.04 -54.38
N PHE A 447 5.77 0.18 -55.60
CA PHE A 447 5.55 1.44 -56.32
C PHE A 447 4.09 1.59 -56.81
N ARG A 448 3.48 0.49 -57.29
CA ARG A 448 2.03 0.45 -57.58
C ARG A 448 1.23 0.82 -56.33
N GLN A 449 1.55 0.22 -55.19
CA GLN A 449 0.89 0.50 -53.91
C GLN A 449 1.06 1.96 -53.48
N TRP A 450 2.26 2.54 -53.57
CA TRP A 450 2.48 3.96 -53.24
C TRP A 450 1.63 4.89 -54.13
N CYS A 451 1.57 4.64 -55.44
CA CYS A 451 0.68 5.38 -56.34
C CYS A 451 -0.81 5.17 -56.00
N GLN A 452 -1.22 3.95 -55.64
CA GLN A 452 -2.60 3.61 -55.28
C GLN A 452 -3.04 4.20 -53.92
N GLU A 453 -2.12 4.36 -52.96
CA GLU A 453 -2.38 5.03 -51.68
C GLU A 453 -2.40 6.56 -51.79
N LEU A 454 -1.69 7.13 -52.76
CA LEU A 454 -1.82 8.55 -53.12
C LEU A 454 -3.12 8.84 -53.91
N ALA A 455 -3.60 7.88 -54.71
CA ALA A 455 -4.83 7.99 -55.49
C ALA A 455 -6.06 8.21 -54.58
N GLY A 456 -6.89 9.21 -54.90
CA GLY A 456 -8.04 9.58 -54.08
C GLY A 456 -7.72 10.33 -52.77
N HIS A 457 -6.44 10.48 -52.37
CA HIS A 457 -6.09 11.34 -51.25
C HIS A 457 -6.27 12.82 -51.63
N GLN A 458 -7.20 13.50 -50.96
CA GLN A 458 -7.50 14.93 -51.20
C GLN A 458 -6.25 15.81 -51.05
N SER A 459 -6.21 16.94 -51.76
CA SER A 459 -5.09 17.89 -51.60
C SER A 459 -4.97 18.37 -50.16
N PHE A 460 -3.74 18.30 -49.62
CA PHE A 460 -3.40 18.76 -48.28
C PHE A 460 -3.71 20.25 -48.03
N ALA A 461 -3.88 21.06 -49.08
CA ALA A 461 -4.23 22.48 -48.99
C ALA A 461 -5.41 22.72 -48.03
N LYS A 462 -6.55 22.02 -48.21
CA LYS A 462 -7.74 22.16 -47.34
C LYS A 462 -7.45 21.87 -45.86
N ALA A 463 -6.52 20.96 -45.59
CA ALA A 463 -6.13 20.62 -44.23
C ALA A 463 -5.27 21.73 -43.61
N PHE A 464 -4.37 22.35 -44.38
CA PHE A 464 -3.62 23.55 -43.95
C PHE A 464 -4.52 24.78 -43.79
N ASP A 465 -5.53 24.96 -44.64
CA ASP A 465 -6.54 26.02 -44.49
C ASP A 465 -7.28 25.85 -43.16
N THR A 466 -7.78 24.63 -42.88
CA THR A 466 -8.45 24.28 -41.61
C THR A 466 -7.54 24.48 -40.38
N LEU A 467 -6.23 24.25 -40.51
CA LEU A 467 -5.24 24.50 -39.45
C LEU A 467 -5.05 26.01 -39.20
N GLN A 468 -4.94 26.84 -40.26
CA GLN A 468 -4.85 28.30 -40.09
C GLN A 468 -6.14 28.90 -39.53
N ASP A 469 -7.31 28.42 -39.93
CA ASP A 469 -8.60 28.86 -39.38
C ASP A 469 -8.68 28.60 -37.86
N ARG A 470 -8.38 27.36 -37.42
CA ARG A 470 -8.35 27.00 -35.99
C ARG A 470 -7.33 27.80 -35.20
N LYS A 471 -6.11 27.96 -35.72
CA LYS A 471 -5.07 28.80 -35.13
C LYS A 471 -5.54 30.26 -34.99
N GLY A 472 -6.22 30.79 -36.01
CA GLY A 472 -6.82 32.13 -35.99
C GLY A 472 -7.90 32.28 -34.93
N GLU A 473 -8.79 31.29 -34.80
CA GLU A 473 -9.82 31.24 -33.76
C GLU A 473 -9.20 31.27 -32.35
N ILE A 474 -8.26 30.37 -32.07
CA ILE A 474 -7.64 30.22 -30.74
C ILE A 474 -6.85 31.47 -30.35
N LEU A 475 -6.10 32.07 -31.29
CA LEU A 475 -5.43 33.35 -31.06
C LEU A 475 -6.44 34.48 -30.80
N SER A 476 -7.59 34.49 -31.48
CA SER A 476 -8.66 35.46 -31.23
C SER A 476 -9.31 35.27 -29.86
N GLN A 477 -9.49 34.03 -29.40
CA GLN A 477 -9.99 33.74 -28.05
C GLN A 477 -9.00 34.20 -26.95
N LEU A 478 -7.69 33.94 -27.11
CA LEU A 478 -6.65 34.43 -26.19
C LEU A 478 -6.57 35.97 -26.15
N GLU A 479 -6.65 36.60 -27.32
CA GLU A 479 -6.68 38.05 -27.49
C GLU A 479 -7.95 38.67 -26.84
N GLN A 480 -9.10 38.00 -26.92
CA GLN A 480 -10.33 38.37 -26.22
C GLN A 480 -10.19 38.24 -24.70
N CYS A 481 -9.57 37.15 -24.21
CA CYS A 481 -9.33 36.93 -22.78
C CYS A 481 -8.44 38.03 -22.19
N SER A 482 -7.36 38.44 -22.88
CA SER A 482 -6.55 39.58 -22.44
C SER A 482 -7.39 40.85 -22.34
N LYS A 483 -8.13 41.20 -23.41
CA LYS A 483 -8.96 42.42 -23.46
C LYS A 483 -10.05 42.44 -22.39
N GLN A 484 -10.59 41.28 -22.00
CA GLN A 484 -11.53 41.16 -20.89
C GLN A 484 -10.85 41.45 -19.53
N LEU A 485 -9.64 40.93 -19.29
CA LEU A 485 -8.85 41.23 -18.07
C LEU A 485 -8.42 42.70 -18.03
N ASP A 486 -7.95 43.26 -19.15
CA ASP A 486 -7.56 44.67 -19.28
C ASP A 486 -8.76 45.60 -18.98
N LEU A 487 -9.96 45.22 -19.43
CA LEU A 487 -11.19 45.96 -19.15
C LEU A 487 -11.57 45.90 -17.67
N GLU A 488 -11.57 44.72 -17.04
CA GLU A 488 -11.88 44.56 -15.60
C GLU A 488 -10.89 45.32 -14.71
N GLU A 489 -9.59 45.25 -15.01
CA GLU A 489 -8.55 45.98 -14.31
C GLU A 489 -8.76 47.50 -14.42
N SER A 490 -9.08 47.99 -15.63
CA SER A 490 -9.40 49.42 -15.84
C SER A 490 -10.67 49.87 -15.11
N VAL A 491 -11.64 48.97 -14.90
CA VAL A 491 -12.90 49.27 -14.18
C VAL A 491 -12.65 49.28 -12.67
N CYS A 492 -11.90 48.31 -12.14
CA CYS A 492 -11.50 48.29 -10.74
C CYS A 492 -10.75 49.58 -10.35
N GLU A 493 -9.80 50.01 -11.19
CA GLU A 493 -8.99 51.19 -10.87
C GLU A 493 -9.72 52.53 -11.09
N LYS A 494 -10.69 52.59 -12.02
CA LYS A 494 -11.63 53.73 -12.13
C LYS A 494 -12.52 53.84 -10.90
N MET A 495 -13.02 52.72 -10.37
CA MET A 495 -13.83 52.75 -9.14
C MET A 495 -12.98 53.10 -7.91
N ARG A 496 -11.75 52.57 -7.80
CA ARG A 496 -10.79 53.00 -6.78
C ARG A 496 -10.50 54.50 -6.86
N SER A 497 -10.28 55.03 -8.05
CA SER A 497 -10.06 56.47 -8.26
C SER A 497 -11.28 57.33 -7.89
N LYS A 498 -12.50 56.81 -8.08
CA LYS A 498 -13.76 57.53 -7.79
C LYS A 498 -14.14 57.53 -6.30
N TYR A 499 -13.86 56.43 -5.60
CA TYR A 499 -14.32 56.19 -4.22
C TYR A 499 -13.18 56.17 -3.18
N GLY A 500 -11.92 56.18 -3.60
CA GLY A 500 -10.76 56.34 -2.73
C GLY A 500 -10.64 55.24 -1.68
N ALA A 501 -10.58 55.63 -0.41
CA ALA A 501 -10.49 54.71 0.73
C ALA A 501 -11.72 53.82 0.90
N ASP A 502 -12.90 54.26 0.42
CA ASP A 502 -14.13 53.48 0.50
C ASP A 502 -14.06 52.22 -0.40
N TRP A 503 -13.23 52.23 -1.45
CA TRP A 503 -13.07 51.11 -2.39
C TRP A 503 -12.05 50.08 -1.88
N SER A 504 -12.46 49.34 -0.85
CA SER A 504 -11.65 48.30 -0.19
C SER A 504 -11.26 47.09 -1.07
N GLN A 505 -11.79 47.00 -2.29
CA GLN A 505 -11.51 45.94 -3.25
C GLN A 505 -9.99 45.83 -3.57
N GLN A 506 -9.43 44.63 -3.53
CA GLN A 506 -8.01 44.41 -3.90
C GLN A 506 -7.72 44.80 -5.36
N PRO A 507 -6.49 45.22 -5.75
CA PRO A 507 -6.16 45.56 -7.13
C PRO A 507 -6.08 44.33 -8.06
N SER A 508 -6.86 44.32 -9.15
CA SER A 508 -6.94 43.18 -10.08
C SER A 508 -5.60 42.81 -10.73
N ALA A 509 -4.74 43.80 -10.98
CA ALA A 509 -3.40 43.64 -11.56
C ALA A 509 -2.48 42.68 -10.79
N ARG A 510 -2.76 42.40 -9.51
CA ARG A 510 -2.04 41.36 -8.75
C ARG A 510 -2.68 39.97 -8.88
N LEU A 511 -4.00 39.93 -9.00
CA LEU A 511 -4.81 38.70 -8.99
C LEU A 511 -4.90 38.04 -10.37
N ASN A 512 -4.82 38.82 -11.46
CA ASN A 512 -4.83 38.30 -12.84
C ASN A 512 -3.44 37.87 -13.35
N THR A 513 -2.40 37.90 -12.51
CA THR A 513 -1.00 37.65 -12.89
C THR A 513 -0.77 36.25 -13.46
N THR A 514 -1.37 35.21 -12.87
CA THR A 514 -1.31 33.82 -13.37
C THR A 514 -2.01 33.68 -14.71
N LEU A 515 -3.27 34.14 -14.81
CA LEU A 515 -4.04 34.13 -16.07
C LEU A 515 -3.30 34.87 -17.20
N ARG A 516 -2.66 36.01 -16.89
CA ARG A 516 -1.79 36.75 -17.84
C ARG A 516 -0.46 36.03 -18.15
N SER A 517 -0.03 35.08 -17.34
CA SER A 517 1.09 34.17 -17.66
C SER A 517 0.61 33.08 -18.62
N ASP A 518 -0.50 32.41 -18.28
CA ASP A 518 -1.09 31.32 -19.07
C ASP A 518 -1.42 31.78 -20.51
N ILE A 519 -2.04 32.98 -20.66
CA ILE A 519 -2.31 33.60 -21.97
C ILE A 519 -1.03 33.78 -22.80
N ARG A 520 0.10 34.12 -22.17
CA ARG A 520 1.39 34.28 -22.87
C ARG A 520 1.98 32.91 -23.24
N THR A 521 2.06 31.98 -22.30
CA THR A 521 2.57 30.63 -22.52
C THR A 521 1.82 29.92 -23.66
N TYR A 522 0.49 29.98 -23.69
CA TYR A 522 -0.28 29.39 -24.78
C TYR A 522 -0.07 30.11 -26.12
N ARG A 523 0.03 31.45 -26.12
CA ARG A 523 0.37 32.22 -27.34
C ARG A 523 1.75 31.86 -27.89
N ASP A 524 2.73 31.66 -27.03
CA ASP A 524 4.10 31.27 -27.42
C ASP A 524 4.15 29.82 -27.93
N THR A 525 3.43 28.90 -27.29
CA THR A 525 3.28 27.50 -27.78
C THR A 525 2.60 27.45 -29.15
N ILE A 526 1.60 28.30 -29.40
CA ILE A 526 0.93 28.42 -30.72
C ILE A 526 1.86 29.02 -31.77
N ASN A 527 2.78 29.93 -31.40
CA ASN A 527 3.80 30.45 -32.30
C ASN A 527 4.83 29.38 -32.69
N GLU A 528 5.26 28.54 -31.74
CA GLU A 528 6.17 27.42 -31.98
C GLU A 528 5.53 26.34 -32.87
N ALA A 529 4.27 25.98 -32.60
CA ALA A 529 3.49 25.10 -33.48
C ALA A 529 3.37 25.68 -34.89
N SER A 530 3.13 27.00 -35.02
CA SER A 530 3.07 27.67 -36.33
C SER A 530 4.42 27.68 -37.08
N ALA A 531 5.56 27.52 -36.41
CA ALA A 531 6.84 27.32 -37.08
C ALA A 531 6.94 25.90 -37.67
N SER A 532 6.37 24.90 -36.97
CA SER A 532 6.27 23.52 -37.45
C SER A 532 5.30 23.40 -38.62
N ASP A 533 4.12 24.02 -38.56
CA ASP A 533 3.18 24.15 -39.69
C ASP A 533 3.89 24.70 -40.95
N SER A 534 4.76 25.70 -40.77
CA SER A 534 5.49 26.33 -41.86
C SER A 534 6.52 25.40 -42.50
N GLN A 535 7.11 24.49 -41.73
CA GLN A 535 8.01 23.44 -42.25
C GLN A 535 7.24 22.35 -43.01
N LEU A 536 6.06 21.96 -42.50
CA LEU A 536 5.17 21.03 -43.20
C LEU A 536 4.67 21.64 -44.52
N LEU A 537 4.25 22.92 -44.52
CA LEU A 537 3.84 23.63 -45.74
C LEU A 537 4.98 23.80 -46.75
N ALA A 538 6.22 24.03 -46.28
CA ALA A 538 7.40 24.06 -47.14
C ALA A 538 7.70 22.68 -47.75
N THR A 539 7.53 21.60 -46.98
CA THR A 539 7.70 20.22 -47.44
C THR A 539 6.63 19.83 -48.46
N LEU A 540 5.37 20.26 -48.26
CA LEU A 540 4.30 20.11 -49.25
C LEU A 540 4.71 20.75 -50.59
N ARG A 541 5.06 22.04 -50.58
CA ARG A 541 5.48 22.78 -51.79
C ARG A 541 6.73 22.21 -52.46
N GLN A 542 7.61 21.54 -51.72
CA GLN A 542 8.81 20.91 -52.27
C GLN A 542 8.48 19.68 -53.13
N TYR A 543 7.46 18.90 -52.75
CA TYR A 543 7.12 17.63 -53.40
C TYR A 543 5.75 17.63 -54.11
N GLU A 544 5.00 18.74 -54.08
CA GLU A 544 3.67 18.92 -54.69
C GLU A 544 3.58 18.33 -56.12
N THR A 545 4.51 18.71 -57.00
CA THR A 545 4.55 18.18 -58.38
C THR A 545 4.88 16.69 -58.48
N ASP A 546 5.68 16.14 -57.57
CA ASP A 546 5.98 14.71 -57.51
C ASP A 546 4.80 13.91 -56.91
N PHE A 547 4.07 14.48 -55.95
CA PHE A 547 2.82 13.92 -55.42
C PHE A 547 1.71 13.89 -56.47
N ASP A 548 1.56 14.96 -57.26
CA ASP A 548 0.55 15.03 -58.32
C ASP A 548 0.89 14.09 -59.50
N GLU A 549 2.17 13.92 -59.85
CA GLU A 549 2.59 12.85 -60.78
C GLU A 549 2.23 11.45 -60.25
N MET A 550 2.51 11.16 -58.97
CA MET A 550 2.21 9.85 -58.38
C MET A 550 0.72 9.60 -58.19
N ARG A 551 -0.07 10.61 -57.76
CA ARG A 551 -1.55 10.51 -57.65
C ARG A 551 -2.15 10.25 -59.02
N SER A 552 -1.80 11.06 -60.02
CA SER A 552 -2.32 10.93 -61.38
C SER A 552 -2.08 9.52 -61.94
N ALA A 553 -0.85 9.00 -61.81
CA ALA A 553 -0.51 7.66 -62.26
C ALA A 553 -1.20 6.52 -61.46
N GLY A 554 -1.60 6.78 -60.20
CA GLY A 554 -2.47 5.86 -59.45
C GLY A 554 -3.93 5.92 -59.92
N GLU A 555 -4.47 7.12 -60.15
CA GLU A 555 -5.86 7.34 -60.56
C GLU A 555 -6.15 6.86 -62.00
N THR A 556 -5.19 7.01 -62.93
CA THR A 556 -5.30 6.46 -64.29
C THR A 556 -4.87 4.99 -64.39
N ASN A 557 -4.32 4.41 -63.31
CA ASN A 557 -3.58 3.13 -63.30
C ASN A 557 -2.33 3.10 -64.21
N GLU A 558 -1.82 4.26 -64.64
CA GLU A 558 -0.61 4.39 -65.48
C GLU A 558 0.70 4.46 -64.66
N ALA A 559 0.72 3.97 -63.41
CA ALA A 559 1.92 3.78 -62.60
C ALA A 559 3.04 3.04 -63.40
N ASP A 560 2.62 2.13 -64.28
CA ASP A 560 3.51 1.41 -65.20
C ASP A 560 4.27 2.34 -66.15
N VAL A 561 3.58 3.32 -66.73
CA VAL A 561 4.15 4.32 -67.63
C VAL A 561 5.03 5.30 -66.86
N LEU A 562 4.62 5.73 -65.66
CA LEU A 562 5.40 6.63 -64.82
C LEU A 562 6.76 6.02 -64.42
N PHE A 563 6.76 4.75 -64.02
CA PHE A 563 7.97 4.03 -63.62
C PHE A 563 8.91 3.79 -64.81
N GLN A 564 8.40 3.33 -65.95
CA GLN A 564 9.21 3.16 -67.17
C GLN A 564 9.80 4.50 -67.64
N ARG A 565 9.02 5.58 -67.61
CA ARG A 565 9.48 6.95 -67.90
C ARG A 565 10.60 7.39 -66.96
N ALA A 566 10.51 7.04 -65.67
CA ALA A 566 11.57 7.32 -64.69
C ALA A 566 12.83 6.48 -64.91
N MET A 567 12.69 5.19 -65.25
CA MET A 567 13.81 4.29 -65.59
C MET A 567 14.59 4.80 -66.81
N ILE A 568 13.92 5.19 -67.89
CA ILE A 568 14.53 5.78 -69.09
C ILE A 568 15.27 7.09 -68.74
N LYS A 569 14.68 7.93 -67.89
CA LYS A 569 15.25 9.19 -67.39
C LYS A 569 16.45 8.99 -66.45
N ALA A 570 16.55 7.83 -65.78
CA ALA A 570 17.70 7.43 -64.98
C ALA A 570 18.85 6.89 -65.85
N GLY A 571 18.57 5.94 -66.75
CA GLY A 571 19.57 5.33 -67.64
C GLY A 571 20.24 6.34 -68.59
N SER A 572 19.46 7.26 -69.15
CA SER A 572 19.95 8.29 -70.08
C SER A 572 21.01 9.25 -69.50
N LYS A 573 21.17 9.34 -68.17
CA LYS A 573 22.23 10.14 -67.52
C LYS A 573 23.63 9.51 -67.58
N HIS A 574 23.76 8.22 -67.89
CA HIS A 574 25.07 7.53 -67.94
C HIS A 574 25.60 7.28 -69.37
N GLY A 575 24.84 7.63 -70.41
CA GLY A 575 25.11 7.23 -71.80
C GLY A 575 25.48 8.36 -72.77
N LYS A 576 26.66 8.99 -72.63
CA LYS A 576 27.30 9.75 -73.72
C LYS A 576 28.52 9.00 -74.30
N GLY A 577 28.35 7.69 -74.52
CA GLY A 577 29.28 6.84 -75.28
C GLY A 577 28.89 6.82 -76.76
N LYS A 578 29.84 7.13 -77.65
CA LYS A 578 29.60 7.21 -79.11
C LYS A 578 29.76 5.83 -79.77
N ASN A 579 28.66 5.10 -79.94
CA ASN A 579 28.35 4.23 -81.09
C ASN A 579 26.97 3.58 -80.88
N GLY A 580 26.13 3.54 -81.92
CA GLY A 580 24.78 2.98 -81.84
C GLY A 580 24.66 1.63 -82.55
N VAL A 581 24.19 0.61 -81.84
CA VAL A 581 23.70 -0.67 -82.38
C VAL A 581 22.57 -1.17 -81.48
N GLY A 582 21.49 -1.69 -82.08
CA GLY A 582 20.59 -2.68 -81.47
C GLY A 582 19.66 -2.22 -80.35
N SER A 583 18.35 -2.31 -80.60
CA SER A 583 17.37 -2.45 -79.51
C SER A 583 17.50 -3.85 -78.88
N PRO A 584 17.55 -4.01 -77.55
CA PRO A 584 17.63 -5.31 -76.89
C PRO A 584 16.26 -6.00 -76.80
N TYR A 585 15.52 -6.05 -77.91
CA TYR A 585 14.20 -6.67 -78.01
C TYR A 585 14.23 -7.83 -79.02
N ALA A 586 14.80 -8.94 -78.57
CA ALA A 586 14.79 -10.22 -79.27
C ALA A 586 14.60 -11.35 -78.24
N SER A 587 13.51 -12.10 -78.37
CA SER A 587 13.14 -13.15 -77.41
C SER A 587 13.96 -14.43 -77.65
N THR A 588 15.15 -14.51 -77.04
CA THR A 588 15.90 -15.78 -76.91
C THR A 588 15.45 -16.52 -75.65
N GLN A 589 14.72 -17.62 -75.86
CA GLN A 589 14.19 -18.47 -74.81
C GLN A 589 15.28 -19.40 -74.25
N GLU A 590 16.26 -18.83 -73.53
CA GLU A 590 17.26 -19.61 -72.79
C GLU A 590 16.64 -20.20 -71.51
N GLY A 591 17.10 -21.40 -71.12
CA GLY A 591 16.46 -22.22 -70.10
C GLY A 591 16.51 -21.62 -68.69
N SER A 592 15.46 -21.85 -67.90
CA SER A 592 15.46 -21.51 -66.48
C SER A 592 16.47 -22.36 -65.72
N LEU A 593 17.14 -21.75 -64.73
CA LEU A 593 18.21 -22.32 -63.89
C LEU A 593 17.82 -23.58 -63.06
N LEU A 594 16.58 -24.04 -63.21
CA LEU A 594 15.96 -25.17 -62.53
C LEU A 594 16.13 -26.52 -63.26
N ASP A 595 16.48 -26.52 -64.55
CA ASP A 595 16.34 -27.70 -65.43
C ASP A 595 17.68 -28.43 -65.75
N ASP A 596 18.82 -27.87 -65.34
CA ASP A 596 20.14 -28.48 -65.59
C ASP A 596 20.45 -29.63 -64.61
N VAL A 597 20.15 -30.84 -65.09
CA VAL A 597 20.70 -32.18 -64.81
C VAL A 597 21.32 -32.44 -63.42
N TYR A 598 20.79 -33.47 -62.74
CA TYR A 598 21.31 -34.04 -61.48
C TYR A 598 22.82 -34.32 -61.49
N ASP A 599 23.52 -33.85 -60.46
CA ASP A 599 24.83 -34.36 -60.01
C ASP A 599 24.70 -34.88 -58.57
N GLU A 600 25.26 -36.06 -58.30
CA GLU A 600 24.81 -36.96 -57.24
C GLU A 600 25.41 -36.60 -55.86
N GLY A 601 24.82 -35.59 -55.20
CA GLY A 601 25.11 -35.26 -53.80
C GLY A 601 25.00 -33.79 -53.40
N SER A 602 24.69 -32.88 -54.32
CA SER A 602 24.53 -31.45 -54.01
C SER A 602 23.06 -31.02 -53.92
N LEU A 603 22.77 -30.05 -53.05
CA LEU A 603 21.41 -29.50 -52.87
C LEU A 603 21.03 -28.60 -54.04
N SER A 604 19.80 -28.71 -54.52
CA SER A 604 19.31 -27.87 -55.63
C SER A 604 19.32 -26.39 -55.23
N VAL A 605 19.60 -25.51 -56.19
CA VAL A 605 19.59 -24.04 -55.99
C VAL A 605 18.25 -23.58 -55.40
N ALA A 606 17.15 -24.19 -55.83
CA ALA A 606 15.81 -23.93 -55.29
C ALA A 606 15.67 -24.30 -53.79
N GLU A 607 16.24 -25.42 -53.36
CA GLU A 607 16.25 -25.83 -51.95
C GLU A 607 17.13 -24.93 -51.10
N GLN A 608 18.27 -24.47 -51.65
CA GLN A 608 19.16 -23.53 -50.98
C GLN A 608 18.45 -22.18 -50.77
N ILE A 609 17.78 -21.65 -51.81
CA ILE A 609 16.96 -20.43 -51.71
C ILE A 609 15.84 -20.60 -50.66
N ALA A 610 15.12 -21.73 -50.68
CA ALA A 610 14.05 -22.03 -49.72
C ALA A 610 14.54 -22.08 -48.26
N ARG A 611 15.80 -22.47 -48.01
CA ARG A 611 16.42 -22.38 -46.68
C ARG A 611 16.62 -20.93 -46.24
N VAL A 612 17.13 -20.06 -47.12
CA VAL A 612 17.29 -18.62 -46.82
C VAL A 612 15.91 -18.00 -46.52
N GLU A 613 14.88 -18.29 -47.31
CA GLU A 613 13.50 -17.84 -47.05
C GLU A 613 12.95 -18.36 -45.71
N SER A 614 13.27 -19.59 -45.32
CA SER A 614 12.90 -20.16 -44.01
C SER A 614 13.55 -19.38 -42.85
N ILE A 615 14.84 -19.03 -42.98
CA ILE A 615 15.56 -18.25 -41.97
C ILE A 615 15.00 -16.82 -41.88
N LEU A 616 14.70 -16.17 -43.02
CA LEU A 616 14.05 -14.86 -43.06
C LEU A 616 12.65 -14.86 -42.41
N LYS A 617 11.86 -15.93 -42.62
CA LYS A 617 10.56 -16.12 -41.95
C LYS A 617 10.73 -16.28 -40.43
N LYS A 618 11.74 -17.03 -39.97
CA LYS A 618 12.07 -17.16 -38.53
C LYS A 618 12.51 -15.82 -37.92
N LEU A 619 13.37 -15.06 -38.60
CA LEU A 619 13.82 -13.72 -38.15
C LEU A 619 12.64 -12.75 -37.97
N ASN A 620 11.73 -12.69 -38.95
CA ASN A 620 10.52 -11.86 -38.87
C ASN A 620 9.51 -12.33 -37.81
N LEU A 621 9.59 -13.58 -37.35
CA LEU A 621 8.82 -14.06 -36.20
C LEU A 621 9.49 -13.64 -34.88
N VAL A 622 10.81 -13.71 -34.79
CA VAL A 622 11.59 -13.25 -33.61
C VAL A 622 11.45 -11.75 -33.39
N LYS A 623 11.49 -10.95 -34.47
CA LYS A 623 11.19 -9.50 -34.42
C LYS A 623 9.82 -9.23 -33.81
N ARG A 624 8.76 -9.91 -34.30
CA ARG A 624 7.39 -9.78 -33.76
C ARG A 624 7.27 -10.24 -32.32
N GLU A 625 7.91 -11.35 -31.94
CA GLU A 625 7.98 -11.82 -30.56
C GLU A 625 8.62 -10.76 -29.64
N ARG A 626 9.75 -10.17 -30.07
CA ARG A 626 10.46 -9.11 -29.33
C ARG A 626 9.59 -7.85 -29.16
N SER A 627 8.95 -7.38 -30.23
CA SER A 627 8.05 -6.21 -30.16
C SER A 627 6.87 -6.42 -29.22
N GLN A 628 6.26 -7.63 -29.22
CA GLN A 628 5.17 -7.96 -28.31
C GLN A 628 5.65 -8.01 -26.85
N VAL A 629 6.77 -8.68 -26.56
CA VAL A 629 7.30 -8.78 -25.19
C VAL A 629 7.72 -7.39 -24.65
N LEU A 630 8.22 -6.49 -25.50
CA LEU A 630 8.48 -5.11 -25.10
C LEU A 630 7.19 -4.34 -24.80
N LYS A 631 6.10 -4.58 -25.54
CA LYS A 631 4.78 -4.00 -25.25
C LYS A 631 4.23 -4.54 -23.91
N ASP A 632 4.25 -5.85 -23.71
CA ASP A 632 3.80 -6.51 -22.47
C ASP A 632 4.58 -5.97 -21.25
N LEU A 633 5.87 -5.72 -21.41
CA LEU A 633 6.72 -5.13 -20.38
C LEU A 633 6.34 -3.67 -20.10
N LYS A 634 6.19 -2.83 -21.15
CA LYS A 634 5.78 -1.42 -21.00
C LYS A 634 4.43 -1.29 -20.28
N GLU A 635 3.46 -2.12 -20.64
CA GLU A 635 2.11 -2.14 -20.02
C GLU A 635 2.18 -2.56 -18.53
N LYS A 636 2.91 -3.62 -18.21
CA LYS A 636 3.05 -4.08 -16.81
C LYS A 636 3.84 -3.14 -15.91
N VAL A 637 4.86 -2.47 -16.44
CA VAL A 637 5.66 -1.49 -15.70
C VAL A 637 4.88 -0.18 -15.50
N HIS A 638 4.06 0.23 -16.47
CA HIS A 638 3.19 1.40 -16.31
C HIS A 638 2.12 1.19 -15.24
N ASN A 639 1.52 0.00 -15.17
CA ASN A 639 0.46 -0.35 -14.22
C ASN A 639 0.97 -0.72 -12.80
N ASP A 640 2.26 -0.55 -12.51
CA ASP A 640 2.89 -1.00 -11.25
C ASP A 640 3.02 0.12 -10.21
N ASP A 641 2.14 0.10 -9.20
CA ASP A 641 2.16 1.03 -8.06
C ASP A 641 2.68 0.35 -6.79
N ILE A 642 3.82 0.83 -6.26
CA ILE A 642 4.41 0.38 -5.00
C ILE A 642 4.07 1.29 -3.81
N SER A 643 3.22 2.32 -3.97
CA SER A 643 2.91 3.30 -2.91
C SER A 643 2.45 2.64 -1.62
N ASN A 644 1.62 1.60 -1.71
CA ASN A 644 1.17 0.83 -0.54
C ASN A 644 2.33 0.05 0.13
N VAL A 645 3.28 -0.47 -0.65
CA VAL A 645 4.48 -1.17 -0.13
C VAL A 645 5.41 -0.19 0.59
N LEU A 646 5.61 1.01 0.02
CA LEU A 646 6.36 2.10 0.64
C LEU A 646 5.72 2.59 1.94
N ILE A 647 4.39 2.75 1.97
CA ILE A 647 3.64 3.17 3.18
C ILE A 647 3.80 2.15 4.32
N LEU A 648 3.60 0.86 4.03
CA LEU A 648 3.71 -0.22 5.03
C LEU A 648 5.12 -0.33 5.60
N ASN A 649 6.15 -0.17 4.78
CA ASN A 649 7.55 -0.38 5.18
C ASN A 649 8.31 0.91 5.54
N LYS A 650 7.64 2.07 5.53
CA LYS A 650 8.21 3.41 5.78
C LYS A 650 9.12 3.51 7.01
N LYS A 651 8.81 2.80 8.10
CA LYS A 651 9.62 2.76 9.34
C LYS A 651 10.82 1.80 9.28
N SER A 652 10.83 0.86 8.33
CA SER A 652 11.90 -0.14 8.15
C SER A 652 12.86 0.17 7.00
N ILE A 653 12.47 1.01 6.04
CA ILE A 653 13.19 1.21 4.76
C ILE A 653 13.90 2.57 4.67
N ALA A 654 13.80 3.43 5.69
CA ALA A 654 14.52 4.70 5.75
C ALA A 654 16.05 4.50 5.55
N GLY A 655 16.56 4.88 4.37
CA GLY A 655 17.96 4.69 3.97
C GLY A 655 18.28 3.36 3.26
N GLN A 656 17.28 2.53 2.91
CA GLN A 656 17.43 1.26 2.17
C GLN A 656 16.51 1.16 0.93
N GLU A 657 15.88 2.27 0.53
CA GLU A 657 14.89 2.37 -0.56
C GLU A 657 15.33 1.69 -1.87
N SER A 658 16.59 1.85 -2.27
CA SER A 658 17.15 1.21 -3.47
C SER A 658 17.08 -0.32 -3.45
N GLN A 659 17.20 -0.96 -2.27
CA GLN A 659 17.11 -2.43 -2.16
C GLN A 659 15.66 -2.91 -2.31
N LEU A 660 14.68 -2.12 -1.86
CA LEU A 660 13.27 -2.38 -2.16
C LEU A 660 13.02 -2.23 -3.67
N PHE A 661 13.53 -1.17 -4.30
CA PHE A 661 13.37 -0.95 -5.73
C PHE A 661 13.98 -2.09 -6.54
N GLU A 662 15.18 -2.57 -6.22
CA GLU A 662 15.77 -3.76 -6.87
C GLU A 662 14.90 -5.01 -6.68
N THR A 663 14.41 -5.25 -5.47
CA THR A 663 13.57 -6.41 -5.13
C THR A 663 12.22 -6.37 -5.87
N GLU A 664 11.56 -5.21 -5.92
CA GLU A 664 10.32 -5.03 -6.66
C GLU A 664 10.55 -5.15 -8.18
N LEU A 665 11.64 -4.58 -8.72
CA LEU A 665 11.96 -4.69 -10.14
C LEU A 665 12.32 -6.13 -10.59
N GLU A 666 12.66 -7.04 -9.67
CA GLU A 666 12.89 -8.45 -10.01
C GLU A 666 11.66 -9.11 -10.66
N LYS A 667 10.43 -8.67 -10.35
CA LYS A 667 9.19 -9.18 -10.99
C LYS A 667 9.16 -8.97 -12.51
N PHE A 668 9.97 -8.05 -13.05
CA PHE A 668 10.12 -7.81 -14.49
C PHE A 668 11.25 -8.63 -15.16
N ARG A 669 12.13 -9.28 -14.39
CA ARG A 669 13.22 -10.15 -14.90
C ARG A 669 12.76 -11.20 -15.93
N PRO A 670 11.58 -11.86 -15.82
CA PRO A 670 11.14 -12.83 -16.82
C PRO A 670 10.98 -12.22 -18.22
N HIS A 671 10.58 -10.94 -18.32
CA HIS A 671 10.42 -10.23 -19.59
C HIS A 671 11.79 -9.83 -20.15
N GLN A 672 12.69 -9.28 -19.31
CA GLN A 672 14.09 -8.99 -19.70
C GLN A 672 14.80 -10.24 -20.24
N ASN A 673 14.67 -11.37 -19.53
CA ASN A 673 15.23 -12.65 -19.95
C ASN A 673 14.66 -13.13 -21.30
N ARG A 674 13.36 -12.91 -21.57
CA ARG A 674 12.74 -13.26 -22.86
C ARG A 674 13.19 -12.34 -24.00
N LEU A 675 13.38 -11.04 -23.76
CA LEU A 675 13.98 -10.11 -24.72
C LEU A 675 15.42 -10.50 -25.05
N LEU A 676 16.22 -10.83 -24.04
CA LEU A 676 17.60 -11.30 -24.19
C LEU A 676 17.68 -12.63 -24.98
N GLN A 677 16.78 -13.58 -24.71
CA GLN A 677 16.66 -14.81 -25.50
C GLN A 677 16.27 -14.53 -26.95
N ALA A 678 15.35 -13.59 -27.21
CA ALA A 678 14.98 -13.17 -28.57
C ALA A 678 16.18 -12.55 -29.32
N ASN A 679 16.97 -11.70 -28.66
CA ASN A 679 18.19 -11.11 -29.25
C ASN A 679 19.27 -12.17 -29.56
N HIS A 680 19.52 -13.13 -28.66
CA HIS A 680 20.43 -14.25 -28.96
C HIS A 680 19.93 -15.15 -30.11
N LYS A 681 18.61 -15.41 -30.16
CA LYS A 681 17.95 -16.17 -31.24
C LYS A 681 18.05 -15.44 -32.58
N GLN A 682 17.93 -14.11 -32.61
CA GLN A 682 18.21 -13.30 -33.79
C GLN A 682 19.68 -13.43 -34.22
N ALA A 683 20.64 -13.22 -33.30
CA ALA A 683 22.07 -13.27 -33.64
C ALA A 683 22.49 -14.65 -34.20
N ALA A 684 21.93 -15.74 -33.65
CA ALA A 684 22.13 -17.09 -34.19
C ALA A 684 21.55 -17.24 -35.61
N LEU A 685 20.30 -16.82 -35.84
CA LEU A 685 19.65 -16.87 -37.15
C LEU A 685 20.33 -15.97 -38.19
N MET A 686 20.85 -14.80 -37.79
CA MET A 686 21.63 -13.93 -38.68
C MET A 686 22.96 -14.56 -39.08
N LYS A 687 23.65 -15.26 -38.15
CA LYS A 687 24.87 -16.01 -38.46
C LYS A 687 24.58 -17.22 -39.37
N GLU A 688 23.45 -17.89 -39.19
CA GLU A 688 22.96 -18.95 -40.09
C GLU A 688 22.66 -18.38 -41.49
N LEU A 689 21.94 -17.25 -41.56
CA LEU A 689 21.57 -16.54 -42.79
C LEU A 689 22.81 -16.15 -43.61
N THR A 690 23.76 -15.44 -43.01
CA THR A 690 24.99 -14.99 -43.69
C THR A 690 25.81 -16.18 -44.19
N LYS A 691 25.82 -17.32 -43.49
CA LYS A 691 26.47 -18.53 -43.98
C LYS A 691 25.71 -19.12 -45.19
N VAL A 692 24.44 -19.47 -45.05
CA VAL A 692 23.68 -20.17 -46.11
C VAL A 692 23.58 -19.31 -47.38
N TYR A 693 23.47 -17.98 -47.24
CA TYR A 693 23.50 -17.05 -48.37
C TYR A 693 24.91 -16.87 -48.95
N GLY A 694 25.96 -16.88 -48.13
CA GLY A 694 27.36 -16.89 -48.60
C GLY A 694 27.76 -18.18 -49.32
N ASP A 695 27.18 -19.31 -48.94
CA ASP A 695 27.32 -20.60 -49.62
C ASP A 695 26.59 -20.54 -51.00
N LEU A 696 25.36 -20.00 -51.05
CA LEU A 696 24.58 -19.79 -52.28
C LEU A 696 25.28 -18.88 -53.31
N LEU A 697 25.92 -17.79 -52.85
CA LEU A 697 26.70 -16.86 -53.70
C LEU A 697 28.05 -17.43 -54.21
N GLN A 698 28.41 -18.66 -53.82
CA GLN A 698 29.58 -19.37 -54.34
C GLN A 698 29.23 -20.37 -55.45
N ASP A 699 27.95 -20.66 -55.71
CA ASP A 699 27.54 -21.46 -56.87
C ASP A 699 27.92 -20.73 -58.18
N LYS A 700 28.56 -21.46 -59.10
CA LYS A 700 28.99 -20.92 -60.39
C LYS A 700 27.82 -20.44 -61.25
N ARG A 701 26.65 -21.09 -61.13
CA ARG A 701 25.41 -20.78 -61.84
C ARG A 701 24.81 -19.43 -61.40
N VAL A 702 24.97 -19.11 -60.11
CA VAL A 702 24.49 -17.85 -59.51
C VAL A 702 25.35 -16.65 -59.95
N ARG A 703 26.67 -16.84 -60.07
CA ARG A 703 27.62 -15.76 -60.36
C ARG A 703 27.53 -15.17 -61.76
N SER A 704 27.15 -15.96 -62.76
CA SER A 704 27.00 -15.48 -64.15
C SER A 704 25.84 -14.50 -64.31
N GLU A 705 24.70 -14.78 -63.68
CA GLU A 705 23.52 -13.91 -63.74
C GLU A 705 23.65 -12.66 -62.86
N GLN A 706 24.27 -12.80 -61.69
CA GLN A 706 24.53 -11.69 -60.76
C GLN A 706 25.20 -10.48 -61.45
N SER A 707 26.15 -10.71 -62.36
CA SER A 707 26.90 -9.64 -63.04
C SER A 707 26.11 -8.91 -64.14
N LYS A 708 25.16 -9.58 -64.81
CA LYS A 708 24.24 -8.90 -65.75
C LYS A 708 23.25 -8.05 -64.95
N TYR A 709 22.70 -8.66 -63.91
CA TYR A 709 21.61 -8.13 -63.12
C TYR A 709 21.96 -6.82 -62.39
N GLU A 710 23.13 -6.74 -61.75
CA GLU A 710 23.51 -5.60 -60.89
C GLU A 710 23.46 -4.22 -61.58
N THR A 711 23.66 -4.17 -62.90
CA THR A 711 23.57 -2.91 -63.67
C THR A 711 22.13 -2.41 -63.81
N ILE A 712 21.16 -3.33 -64.00
CA ILE A 712 19.73 -3.01 -64.10
C ILE A 712 19.19 -2.68 -62.71
N THR A 713 19.54 -3.48 -61.69
CA THR A 713 19.14 -3.21 -60.29
C THR A 713 19.58 -1.84 -59.82
N ARG A 714 20.79 -1.39 -60.20
CA ARG A 714 21.31 -0.09 -59.77
C ARG A 714 20.46 1.06 -60.32
N GLN A 715 19.87 0.90 -61.51
CA GLN A 715 18.93 1.88 -62.07
C GLN A 715 17.56 1.78 -61.38
N ARG A 716 17.02 0.56 -61.23
CA ARG A 716 15.76 0.29 -60.49
C ARG A 716 15.79 0.87 -59.08
N ASN A 717 16.83 0.59 -58.31
CA ASN A 717 17.01 1.07 -56.95
C ASN A 717 17.20 2.59 -56.87
N THR A 718 17.79 3.23 -57.89
CA THR A 718 17.90 4.70 -57.93
C THR A 718 16.52 5.36 -58.15
N VAL A 719 15.66 4.74 -58.98
CA VAL A 719 14.28 5.19 -59.19
C VAL A 719 13.42 4.92 -57.95
N MET A 720 13.47 3.71 -57.41
CA MET A 720 12.75 3.32 -56.20
C MET A 720 13.16 4.16 -54.99
N ALA A 721 14.45 4.44 -54.77
CA ALA A 721 14.89 5.29 -53.66
C ALA A 721 14.41 6.74 -53.79
N ARG A 722 14.26 7.28 -55.01
CA ARG A 722 13.65 8.60 -55.23
C ARG A 722 12.17 8.58 -54.83
N TYR A 723 11.40 7.64 -55.34
CA TYR A 723 9.95 7.59 -55.09
C TYR A 723 9.60 7.14 -53.68
N LYS A 724 10.42 6.28 -53.07
CA LYS A 724 10.35 5.98 -51.64
C LYS A 724 10.52 7.24 -50.80
N LYS A 725 11.54 8.07 -51.08
CA LYS A 725 11.72 9.34 -50.37
C LYS A 725 10.52 10.29 -50.52
N ILE A 726 9.86 10.29 -51.68
CA ILE A 726 8.62 11.06 -51.92
C ILE A 726 7.47 10.47 -51.07
N TYR A 727 7.27 9.16 -51.09
CA TYR A 727 6.25 8.47 -50.29
C TYR A 727 6.48 8.58 -48.77
N ASP A 728 7.73 8.51 -48.31
CA ASP A 728 8.12 8.77 -46.92
C ASP A 728 7.79 10.22 -46.51
N ALA A 729 7.99 11.20 -47.41
CA ALA A 729 7.60 12.59 -47.19
C ALA A 729 6.07 12.80 -47.21
N PHE A 730 5.34 12.06 -48.05
CA PHE A 730 3.87 12.02 -48.06
C PHE A 730 3.31 11.48 -46.73
N ASN A 731 3.85 10.37 -46.24
CA ASN A 731 3.49 9.79 -44.94
C ASN A 731 3.89 10.71 -43.76
N GLY A 732 5.05 11.36 -43.85
CA GLY A 732 5.46 12.38 -42.90
C GLY A 732 4.46 13.55 -42.84
N LEU A 733 4.03 14.07 -44.00
CA LEU A 733 2.99 15.10 -44.09
C LEU A 733 1.63 14.63 -43.53
N LEU A 734 1.20 13.42 -43.86
CA LEU A 734 0.00 12.80 -43.30
C LEU A 734 0.04 12.78 -41.77
N SER A 735 1.10 12.22 -41.19
CA SER A 735 1.25 12.14 -39.73
C SER A 735 1.37 13.53 -39.08
N GLY A 736 2.11 14.46 -39.68
CA GLY A 736 2.32 15.81 -39.17
C GLY A 736 1.03 16.64 -39.20
N ILE A 737 0.21 16.50 -40.24
CA ILE A 737 -1.09 17.17 -40.34
C ILE A 737 -2.08 16.59 -39.32
N VAL A 738 -2.12 15.26 -39.11
CA VAL A 738 -2.96 14.64 -38.07
C VAL A 738 -2.52 15.07 -36.67
N GLN A 739 -1.21 15.15 -36.41
CA GLN A 739 -0.66 15.66 -35.16
C GLN A 739 -1.00 17.14 -34.95
N ALA A 740 -0.85 18.00 -35.96
CA ALA A 740 -1.23 19.41 -35.90
C ALA A 740 -2.75 19.60 -35.69
N GLN A 741 -3.60 18.81 -36.35
CA GLN A 741 -5.06 18.85 -36.16
C GLN A 741 -5.47 18.43 -34.74
N THR A 742 -4.77 17.46 -34.16
CA THR A 742 -4.95 17.01 -32.77
C THR A 742 -4.48 18.10 -31.80
N PHE A 743 -3.27 18.62 -31.97
CA PHE A 743 -2.72 19.73 -31.18
C PHE A 743 -3.65 20.95 -31.18
N TYR A 744 -4.12 21.41 -32.34
CA TYR A 744 -5.04 22.56 -32.41
C TYR A 744 -6.45 22.25 -31.91
N LYS A 745 -6.88 20.97 -31.84
CA LYS A 745 -8.11 20.59 -31.13
C LYS A 745 -7.91 20.72 -29.62
N GLU A 746 -6.86 20.11 -29.08
CA GLU A 746 -6.56 20.08 -27.64
C GLU A 746 -6.23 21.47 -27.11
N MET A 747 -5.47 22.27 -27.86
CA MET A 747 -5.19 23.69 -27.55
C MET A 747 -6.46 24.56 -27.61
N GLY A 748 -7.44 24.23 -28.45
CA GLY A 748 -8.76 24.87 -28.42
C GLY A 748 -9.53 24.53 -27.14
N GLU A 749 -9.49 23.28 -26.70
CA GLU A 749 -10.13 22.82 -25.46
C GLU A 749 -9.49 23.43 -24.20
N THR A 750 -8.15 23.57 -24.15
CA THR A 750 -7.47 24.25 -23.04
C THR A 750 -7.70 25.76 -23.02
N VAL A 751 -7.71 26.42 -24.18
CA VAL A 751 -7.99 27.88 -24.27
C VAL A 751 -9.44 28.20 -23.94
N GLU A 752 -10.41 27.38 -24.35
CA GLU A 752 -11.81 27.53 -23.92
C GLU A 752 -11.97 27.30 -22.40
N SER A 753 -11.15 26.43 -21.79
CA SER A 753 -11.12 26.29 -20.33
C SER A 753 -10.49 27.51 -19.63
N LEU A 754 -9.42 28.09 -20.19
CA LEU A 754 -8.82 29.33 -19.68
C LEU A 754 -9.79 30.50 -19.80
N LYS A 755 -10.52 30.60 -20.92
CA LYS A 755 -11.60 31.58 -21.14
C LYS A 755 -12.67 31.49 -20.07
N LYS A 756 -13.15 30.29 -19.74
CA LYS A 756 -14.11 30.08 -18.62
C LYS A 756 -13.54 30.49 -17.26
N ASN A 757 -12.25 30.27 -17.02
CA ASN A 757 -11.58 30.73 -15.80
C ASN A 757 -11.49 32.27 -15.74
N VAL A 758 -11.17 32.92 -16.86
CA VAL A 758 -11.15 34.39 -17.01
C VAL A 758 -12.53 35.00 -16.82
N GLU A 759 -13.56 34.44 -17.45
CA GLU A 759 -14.95 34.87 -17.30
C GLU A 759 -15.45 34.70 -15.86
N THR A 760 -15.12 33.57 -15.21
CA THR A 760 -15.46 33.31 -13.79
C THR A 760 -14.76 34.29 -12.86
N PHE A 761 -13.46 34.54 -13.07
CA PHE A 761 -12.71 35.56 -12.32
C PHE A 761 -13.38 36.93 -12.46
N ILE A 762 -13.64 37.38 -13.68
CA ILE A 762 -14.23 38.69 -13.97
C ILE A 762 -15.64 38.82 -13.39
N ASN A 763 -16.46 37.76 -13.45
CA ASN A 763 -17.81 37.77 -12.87
C ASN A 763 -17.77 37.88 -11.34
N ASN A 764 -16.88 37.12 -10.68
CA ASN A 764 -16.68 37.23 -9.23
C ASN A 764 -16.23 38.64 -8.84
N ARG A 765 -15.22 39.19 -9.55
CA ARG A 765 -14.69 40.55 -9.36
C ARG A 765 -15.72 41.65 -9.58
N ARG A 766 -16.60 41.50 -10.58
CA ARG A 766 -17.72 42.42 -10.81
C ARG A 766 -18.78 42.32 -9.72
N SER A 767 -19.06 41.12 -9.20
CA SER A 767 -20.02 40.94 -8.10
C SER A 767 -19.52 41.54 -6.78
N GLU A 768 -18.23 41.36 -6.47
CA GLU A 768 -17.53 41.98 -5.33
C GLU A 768 -17.61 43.51 -5.42
N GLY A 769 -17.23 44.08 -6.58
CA GLY A 769 -17.31 45.52 -6.82
C GLY A 769 -18.74 46.07 -6.76
N ALA A 770 -19.74 45.34 -7.26
CA ALA A 770 -21.15 45.74 -7.18
C ALA A 770 -21.68 45.70 -5.73
N GLN A 771 -21.28 44.71 -4.93
CA GLN A 771 -21.62 44.65 -3.50
C GLN A 771 -21.00 45.79 -2.71
N LEU A 772 -19.72 46.10 -2.95
CA LEU A 772 -19.02 47.24 -2.33
C LEU A 772 -19.67 48.57 -2.74
N LEU A 773 -19.94 48.78 -4.03
CA LEU A 773 -20.66 49.96 -4.52
C LEU A 773 -22.01 50.13 -3.80
N GLY A 774 -22.79 49.06 -3.72
CA GLY A 774 -24.07 49.03 -3.00
C GLY A 774 -23.96 49.12 -1.47
N GLN A 775 -22.77 48.96 -0.86
CA GLN A 775 -22.52 49.29 0.55
C GLN A 775 -22.23 50.80 0.68
N ILE A 776 -21.29 51.32 -0.11
CA ILE A 776 -20.88 52.74 -0.11
C ILE A 776 -22.08 53.66 -0.41
N GLU A 777 -22.97 53.27 -1.33
CA GLU A 777 -24.18 54.04 -1.65
C GLU A 777 -25.23 53.99 -0.53
N ARG A 778 -25.34 52.88 0.21
CA ARG A 778 -26.20 52.80 1.41
C ARG A 778 -25.66 53.59 2.59
N GLU A 779 -24.34 53.59 2.82
CA GLU A 779 -23.71 54.38 3.86
C GLU A 779 -23.79 55.89 3.56
N LYS A 780 -23.69 56.28 2.29
CA LYS A 780 -23.90 57.68 1.86
C LYS A 780 -25.37 58.10 1.92
N ALA A 781 -26.31 57.18 1.69
CA ALA A 781 -27.72 57.43 1.94
C ALA A 781 -28.03 57.57 3.43
N SER A 782 -27.55 56.66 4.28
CA SER A 782 -27.83 56.70 5.73
C SER A 782 -27.18 57.90 6.42
N THR A 783 -25.96 58.29 6.03
CA THR A 783 -25.31 59.50 6.57
C THR A 783 -26.00 60.79 6.12
N ALA A 784 -26.64 60.80 4.93
CA ALA A 784 -27.52 61.90 4.53
C ALA A 784 -28.80 61.95 5.38
N THR A 785 -29.47 60.81 5.61
CA THR A 785 -30.67 60.75 6.48
C THR A 785 -30.36 61.12 7.94
N ASP A 786 -29.25 60.64 8.49
CA ASP A 786 -28.75 61.04 9.82
C ASP A 786 -28.51 62.55 9.91
N GLN A 787 -28.12 63.20 8.81
CA GLN A 787 -27.93 64.65 8.77
C GLN A 787 -29.27 65.40 8.67
N GLU A 788 -30.22 64.93 7.86
CA GLU A 788 -31.57 65.49 7.77
C GLU A 788 -32.32 65.40 9.11
N ASP A 789 -32.29 64.25 9.80
CA ASP A 789 -32.96 64.10 11.10
C ASP A 789 -32.26 64.91 12.21
N ARG A 790 -30.93 65.09 12.14
CA ARG A 790 -30.22 66.07 13.01
C ARG A 790 -30.61 67.52 12.73
N GLU A 791 -31.10 67.85 11.53
CA GLU A 791 -31.61 69.18 11.21
C GLU A 791 -33.08 69.34 11.62
N ARG A 792 -33.90 68.30 11.46
CA ARG A 792 -35.28 68.25 11.99
C ARG A 792 -35.33 68.35 13.51
N GLU A 793 -34.46 67.66 14.24
CA GLU A 793 -34.42 67.71 15.70
C GLU A 793 -33.95 69.09 16.21
N LYS A 794 -33.01 69.76 15.51
CA LYS A 794 -32.67 71.18 15.79
C LYS A 794 -33.88 72.10 15.60
N LEU A 795 -34.67 71.88 14.54
CA LEU A 795 -35.87 72.67 14.24
C LEU A 795 -36.97 72.44 15.30
N ARG A 796 -37.13 71.20 15.77
CA ARG A 796 -38.07 70.83 16.84
C ARG A 796 -37.74 71.50 18.18
N GLN A 797 -36.48 71.47 18.59
CA GLN A 797 -36.00 72.16 19.80
C GLN A 797 -36.09 73.70 19.68
N LEU A 798 -36.24 74.24 18.47
CA LEU A 798 -36.54 75.66 18.25
C LEU A 798 -38.01 75.99 18.57
N MET A 799 -38.95 75.12 18.18
CA MET A 799 -40.38 75.31 18.44
C MET A 799 -40.75 75.09 19.92
N GLU A 800 -40.15 74.10 20.59
CA GLU A 800 -40.42 73.80 22.01
C GLU A 800 -40.10 74.99 22.95
N ARG A 801 -39.26 75.92 22.50
CA ARG A 801 -38.88 77.14 23.24
C ARG A 801 -39.89 78.29 23.17
N LEU A 802 -41.02 78.15 22.46
CA LEU A 802 -41.93 79.26 22.15
C LEU A 802 -43.30 79.23 22.85
N SER A 803 -43.53 78.36 23.86
CA SER A 803 -44.83 78.20 24.53
C SER A 803 -44.74 78.11 26.06
N THR A 804 -45.72 78.66 26.79
CA THR A 804 -45.61 78.94 28.24
C THR A 804 -46.89 78.74 29.07
N GLU A 805 -46.79 77.93 30.14
CA GLU A 805 -47.55 77.97 31.43
C GLU A 805 -49.08 77.71 31.47
N PRO A 806 -49.70 77.48 32.67
CA PRO A 806 -49.16 77.21 34.03
C PRO A 806 -49.68 75.88 34.67
N LYS A 807 -49.44 75.65 35.99
CA LYS A 807 -49.65 74.36 36.72
C LYS A 807 -49.99 74.53 38.23
N PRO A 808 -50.74 73.59 38.84
CA PRO A 808 -50.49 73.17 40.24
C PRO A 808 -50.71 71.64 40.49
N THR A 809 -50.40 71.00 41.64
CA THR A 809 -49.24 71.00 42.58
C THR A 809 -49.32 69.74 43.47
N SER A 810 -48.20 69.07 43.75
CA SER A 810 -47.99 68.20 44.95
C SER A 810 -46.50 67.85 45.12
N THR A 811 -46.11 67.38 46.31
CA THR A 811 -44.73 67.33 46.87
C THR A 811 -44.51 66.02 47.66
N PRO A 812 -43.29 65.63 48.13
CA PRO A 812 -42.07 66.43 48.33
C PRO A 812 -40.72 65.84 47.81
N SER A 813 -39.66 66.58 48.11
CA SER A 813 -38.23 66.49 47.73
C SER A 813 -37.40 65.51 48.62
N PRO A 814 -36.03 65.44 48.62
CA PRO A 814 -35.03 66.21 47.85
C PRO A 814 -33.76 65.48 47.29
N SER A 815 -33.07 66.19 46.38
CA SER A 815 -31.62 66.10 46.01
C SER A 815 -31.13 64.82 45.28
N MET A 816 -30.06 64.83 44.47
CA MET A 816 -29.11 65.90 44.07
C MET A 816 -29.14 66.20 42.55
N ALA A 817 -28.47 67.26 42.11
CA ALA A 817 -28.62 67.84 40.76
C ALA A 817 -27.64 67.30 39.68
N PRO A 818 -28.07 67.21 38.40
CA PRO A 818 -27.18 67.00 37.25
C PRO A 818 -26.67 68.33 36.66
N SER A 819 -25.35 68.47 36.48
CA SER A 819 -24.73 69.66 35.88
C SER A 819 -24.58 69.53 34.34
N LYS A 820 -24.83 70.63 33.62
CA LYS A 820 -24.73 70.71 32.14
C LYS A 820 -23.58 71.62 31.67
N ALA A 821 -22.93 71.17 30.59
CA ALA A 821 -22.37 71.95 29.47
C ALA A 821 -20.98 72.62 29.55
N LYS A 822 -20.47 72.90 28.33
CA LYS A 822 -19.39 73.82 27.88
C LYS A 822 -17.94 73.30 27.77
N SER A 823 -17.51 73.14 26.52
CA SER A 823 -16.15 73.33 25.95
C SER A 823 -15.82 74.84 25.80
N PRO A 824 -14.64 75.31 25.31
CA PRO A 824 -13.44 74.66 24.70
C PRO A 824 -12.19 74.82 25.65
N PRO A 825 -10.88 75.04 25.30
CA PRO A 825 -10.13 75.28 24.04
C PRO A 825 -8.97 74.28 23.71
N PRO A 826 -8.28 74.41 22.55
CA PRO A 826 -7.09 73.63 22.15
C PRO A 826 -5.78 74.48 22.22
N PRO A 827 -4.63 74.10 21.61
CA PRO A 827 -3.96 72.79 21.38
C PRO A 827 -2.52 72.77 22.00
N VAL A 828 -1.65 71.81 21.60
CA VAL A 828 -0.21 72.00 21.16
C VAL A 828 0.80 70.90 21.61
N LYS A 829 1.60 70.44 20.62
CA LYS A 829 2.90 69.71 20.64
C LYS A 829 2.98 68.20 20.99
N ALA A 830 3.71 67.52 20.09
CA ALA A 830 4.30 66.17 20.15
C ALA A 830 5.70 66.24 20.85
N PRO A 831 6.55 65.17 20.97
CA PRO A 831 6.49 63.85 20.32
C PRO A 831 6.78 62.61 21.22
N GLY A 832 6.66 61.39 20.65
CA GLY A 832 7.19 60.17 21.27
C GLY A 832 6.62 58.84 20.72
N TYR A 833 7.38 58.16 19.86
CA TYR A 833 7.31 56.69 19.63
C TYR A 833 8.20 55.97 20.67
N PRO A 834 8.18 54.62 20.84
CA PRO A 834 7.28 53.60 20.27
C PRO A 834 6.67 52.64 21.32
N GLY A 835 5.76 51.72 20.91
CA GLY A 835 5.50 50.47 21.64
C GLY A 835 4.05 49.93 21.58
N PRO A 836 3.79 48.78 20.92
CA PRO A 836 2.52 48.03 21.04
C PRO A 836 2.55 47.09 22.27
N GLY A 837 1.44 46.50 22.73
CA GLY A 837 0.05 46.55 22.26
C GLY A 837 -0.63 45.19 22.48
N ILE A 838 -1.76 45.16 23.21
CA ILE A 838 -2.49 43.92 23.58
C ILE A 838 -3.98 44.12 23.28
N ALA A 839 -4.63 43.12 22.71
CA ALA A 839 -6.04 43.15 22.33
C ALA A 839 -6.81 41.91 22.82
N SER A 840 -8.05 42.11 23.30
CA SER A 840 -9.07 41.12 23.67
C SER A 840 -10.32 41.86 24.18
N PRO A 841 -11.49 41.21 24.36
CA PRO A 841 -12.23 40.36 23.42
C PRO A 841 -13.74 40.75 23.38
N GLN A 842 -14.59 40.10 22.56
CA GLN A 842 -16.04 40.02 22.83
C GLN A 842 -16.70 38.77 22.21
N MET A 843 -17.91 38.45 22.70
CA MET A 843 -18.74 37.27 22.38
C MET A 843 -20.11 37.69 21.81
N SER A 844 -20.96 36.73 21.41
CA SER A 844 -22.36 36.98 20.99
C SER A 844 -23.30 35.82 21.34
N PRO A 845 -24.53 36.08 21.85
CA PRO A 845 -25.57 35.04 21.93
C PRO A 845 -27.03 35.47 21.59
N HIS A 846 -27.73 34.63 20.80
CA HIS A 846 -29.21 34.35 20.74
C HIS A 846 -30.29 35.46 20.56
N PHE A 847 -31.46 35.10 19.99
CA PHE A 847 -32.82 35.23 20.62
C PHE A 847 -34.01 34.63 19.81
N ALA A 848 -35.15 34.34 20.47
CA ALA A 848 -36.49 33.88 19.97
C ALA A 848 -37.53 33.92 21.16
N PRO A 849 -38.82 33.45 21.13
CA PRO A 849 -39.73 32.94 20.06
C PRO A 849 -41.21 33.48 20.12
N GLY A 850 -42.18 32.85 19.43
CA GLY A 850 -43.66 33.02 19.60
C GLY A 850 -44.41 33.59 18.36
N VAL A 851 -45.73 33.44 18.11
CA VAL A 851 -46.91 32.87 18.84
C VAL A 851 -47.92 32.23 17.81
N ALA A 852 -49.05 31.62 18.24
CA ALA A 852 -49.92 30.69 17.48
C ALA A 852 -51.24 31.24 16.82
N GLY A 853 -51.94 30.41 16.02
CA GLY A 853 -53.27 30.66 15.38
C GLY A 853 -53.88 29.41 14.68
N GLN A 854 -55.17 29.42 14.27
CA GLN A 854 -55.93 28.18 13.89
C GLN A 854 -56.90 28.31 12.67
N GLN A 855 -57.27 27.15 12.07
CA GLN A 855 -58.51 26.75 11.33
C GLN A 855 -58.68 26.79 9.77
N HIS A 856 -59.11 25.61 9.27
CA HIS A 856 -59.99 25.21 8.14
C HIS A 856 -59.99 25.86 6.72
N GLY A 857 -59.93 24.99 5.68
CA GLY A 857 -60.36 25.26 4.28
C GLY A 857 -59.89 24.18 3.27
N ILE A 858 -60.79 23.67 2.40
CA ILE A 858 -60.67 22.52 1.46
C ILE A 858 -61.73 22.73 0.33
N PRO A 859 -61.67 22.18 -0.93
CA PRO A 859 -60.89 21.06 -1.52
C PRO A 859 -59.91 21.54 -2.65
N LEU A 860 -59.77 21.07 -3.92
CA LEU A 860 -60.44 20.10 -4.83
C LEU A 860 -59.57 19.75 -6.09
N SER A 861 -59.45 18.45 -6.45
CA SER A 861 -59.00 17.87 -7.76
C SER A 861 -57.57 18.13 -8.32
N HIS A 862 -56.91 17.25 -9.08
CA HIS A 862 -57.21 15.86 -9.54
C HIS A 862 -55.91 15.00 -9.60
N SER A 863 -56.07 13.67 -9.69
CA SER A 863 -55.00 12.65 -9.88
C SER A 863 -55.08 12.07 -11.33
N PRO A 864 -54.58 10.86 -11.75
CA PRO A 864 -54.18 9.64 -11.00
C PRO A 864 -52.91 8.89 -11.48
N ALA A 865 -52.59 7.80 -10.76
CA ALA A 865 -51.80 6.65 -11.22
C ALA A 865 -52.56 5.35 -10.85
N PRO A 866 -52.22 4.16 -11.41
CA PRO A 866 -52.89 2.91 -11.07
C PRO A 866 -52.06 1.93 -10.19
N TYR A 867 -52.67 1.54 -9.06
CA TYR A 867 -52.92 0.17 -8.53
C TYR A 867 -51.79 -0.88 -8.33
N GLY A 868 -51.78 -1.72 -7.27
CA GLY A 868 -52.49 -1.68 -5.98
C GLY A 868 -52.97 -3.02 -5.37
N GLN A 869 -52.51 -3.36 -4.14
CA GLN A 869 -53.25 -3.99 -3.00
C GLN A 869 -53.87 -5.43 -3.16
N TYR A 870 -54.33 -6.20 -2.13
CA TYR A 870 -54.39 -6.10 -0.64
C TYR A 870 -54.25 -7.52 0.03
N ALA A 871 -54.68 -7.79 1.28
CA ALA A 871 -54.30 -9.00 2.05
C ALA A 871 -55.35 -9.65 3.04
N ALA A 872 -55.18 -10.98 3.28
CA ALA A 872 -55.51 -11.79 4.49
C ALA A 872 -57.00 -11.98 4.95
N PRO A 873 -57.34 -12.94 5.87
CA PRO A 873 -56.82 -14.29 6.22
C PRO A 873 -57.94 -15.39 6.08
N PRO A 874 -58.42 -16.21 7.07
CA PRO A 874 -57.78 -17.16 8.03
C PRO A 874 -58.34 -18.64 8.08
N GLY A 875 -57.52 -19.62 8.47
CA GLY A 875 -57.89 -20.81 9.32
C GLY A 875 -58.55 -22.08 8.72
N GLY A 876 -58.22 -23.27 9.28
CA GLY A 876 -58.92 -24.57 9.02
C GLY A 876 -58.00 -25.81 8.92
N VAL A 877 -58.44 -27.01 9.33
CA VAL A 877 -57.57 -28.21 9.53
C VAL A 877 -58.00 -29.48 8.74
N SER A 878 -57.01 -30.24 8.24
CA SER A 878 -56.90 -31.73 8.26
C SER A 878 -57.14 -32.61 7.00
N TYR A 879 -56.35 -33.72 6.97
CA TYR A 879 -56.39 -34.99 6.19
C TYR A 879 -56.11 -35.09 4.66
N MET A 880 -55.05 -35.87 4.34
CA MET A 880 -54.89 -36.99 3.35
C MET A 880 -55.58 -36.97 1.94
N GLN A 881 -55.04 -37.56 0.86
CA GLN A 881 -53.91 -38.48 0.59
C GLN A 881 -53.54 -38.47 -0.92
N GLY A 882 -52.29 -38.81 -1.35
CA GLY A 882 -52.09 -39.41 -2.70
C GLY A 882 -50.83 -39.08 -3.55
N GLN A 883 -50.01 -40.12 -3.80
CA GLN A 883 -49.09 -40.34 -4.94
C GLN A 883 -47.81 -39.45 -5.13
N PRO A 884 -46.76 -39.93 -5.85
CA PRO A 884 -45.40 -39.34 -5.84
C PRO A 884 -44.89 -38.82 -7.22
N PHE A 885 -43.57 -38.56 -7.27
CA PHE A 885 -42.70 -38.34 -8.45
C PHE A 885 -42.64 -36.92 -9.09
N GLN A 886 -41.83 -36.05 -8.48
CA GLN A 886 -40.68 -35.40 -9.16
C GLN A 886 -39.70 -34.85 -8.10
N GLN A 887 -38.39 -34.99 -8.31
CA GLN A 887 -37.37 -34.42 -7.42
C GLN A 887 -36.79 -33.13 -8.01
N GLY A 888 -37.05 -32.00 -7.36
CA GLY A 888 -36.46 -30.71 -7.69
C GLY A 888 -36.75 -29.67 -6.60
N ALA A 889 -35.67 -29.11 -6.03
CA ALA A 889 -35.61 -27.94 -5.14
C ALA A 889 -36.52 -27.91 -3.88
N ALA A 890 -35.87 -27.83 -2.72
CA ALA A 890 -36.38 -27.07 -1.57
C ALA A 890 -35.19 -26.52 -0.76
N ALA A 891 -35.32 -25.28 -0.31
CA ALA A 891 -34.47 -24.64 0.70
C ALA A 891 -35.34 -24.24 1.90
N PRO A 892 -34.82 -23.51 2.89
CA PRO A 892 -33.86 -23.99 3.86
C PRO A 892 -34.51 -24.10 5.27
N LEU A 893 -33.95 -24.94 6.13
CA LEU A 893 -34.23 -24.90 7.57
C LEU A 893 -33.02 -24.37 8.34
N SER A 894 -33.30 -23.77 9.49
CA SER A 894 -32.29 -23.11 10.33
C SER A 894 -31.45 -24.11 11.11
N GLU A 895 -30.15 -24.16 10.84
CA GLU A 895 -29.16 -24.75 11.74
C GLU A 895 -28.30 -23.64 12.38
N GLY A 896 -27.83 -23.91 13.61
CA GLY A 896 -27.00 -22.96 14.36
C GLY A 896 -25.62 -22.80 13.74
N TYR A 897 -25.20 -21.56 13.52
CA TYR A 897 -23.89 -21.22 12.96
C TYR A 897 -22.77 -21.69 13.91
N ASN A 898 -21.95 -22.66 13.47
CA ASN A 898 -20.89 -23.27 14.27
C ASN A 898 -19.49 -22.95 13.69
N PRO A 899 -18.85 -21.85 14.13
CA PRO A 899 -17.64 -21.33 13.48
C PRO A 899 -16.33 -21.94 14.02
N MET A 900 -16.14 -23.26 13.87
CA MET A 900 -14.81 -23.90 13.93
C MET A 900 -14.84 -25.34 13.36
N ALA A 901 -14.87 -25.46 12.04
CA ALA A 901 -14.76 -26.74 11.33
C ALA A 901 -14.02 -26.58 9.99
N TYR A 902 -12.74 -26.92 9.96
CA TYR A 902 -11.90 -26.88 8.76
C TYR A 902 -11.36 -28.28 8.40
N PRO A 903 -11.47 -28.72 7.13
CA PRO A 903 -10.82 -29.94 6.66
C PRO A 903 -9.34 -29.68 6.30
N VAL A 904 -8.45 -30.62 6.64
CA VAL A 904 -7.01 -30.51 6.39
C VAL A 904 -6.65 -30.99 4.97
N PRO A 905 -6.01 -30.16 4.11
CA PRO A 905 -5.45 -30.62 2.84
C PRO A 905 -4.18 -31.46 3.06
N ALA A 906 -4.02 -32.55 2.31
CA ALA A 906 -2.83 -33.40 2.39
C ALA A 906 -1.59 -32.71 1.80
N SER A 907 -0.44 -32.85 2.46
CA SER A 907 0.83 -32.29 2.00
C SER A 907 1.52 -33.17 0.95
N ILE A 908 2.07 -32.54 -0.09
CA ILE A 908 2.87 -33.20 -1.14
C ILE A 908 4.33 -32.78 -0.97
N SER A 909 5.24 -33.76 -0.92
CA SER A 909 6.67 -33.52 -0.66
C SER A 909 7.48 -33.25 -1.94
N PRO A 910 8.39 -32.25 -1.95
CA PRO A 910 9.39 -32.08 -3.01
C PRO A 910 10.61 -33.02 -2.84
N PRO A 911 11.31 -33.40 -3.93
CA PRO A 911 12.46 -34.31 -3.89
C PRO A 911 13.81 -33.64 -3.55
N PRO A 912 14.85 -34.39 -3.10
CA PRO A 912 16.10 -33.82 -2.56
C PRO A 912 17.35 -33.96 -3.45
N SER A 913 18.01 -32.83 -3.78
CA SER A 913 19.42 -32.73 -4.24
C SER A 913 19.80 -31.26 -4.48
N GLN A 914 21.03 -30.77 -4.34
CA GLN A 914 22.29 -31.20 -3.68
C GLN A 914 23.19 -29.94 -3.55
N GLN A 915 24.24 -29.96 -2.72
CA GLN A 915 25.08 -28.78 -2.45
C GLN A 915 26.21 -28.59 -3.48
N TYR A 916 26.56 -27.34 -3.80
CA TYR A 916 27.86 -26.98 -4.41
C TYR A 916 28.38 -25.65 -3.85
N TYR A 917 29.70 -25.45 -3.91
CA TYR A 917 30.45 -24.38 -3.26
C TYR A 917 31.40 -23.67 -4.24
N SER A 918 31.79 -22.42 -3.92
CA SER A 918 32.92 -21.65 -4.51
C SER A 918 32.74 -21.21 -5.99
N SER A 919 33.49 -20.24 -6.55
CA SER A 919 34.62 -19.44 -6.03
C SER A 919 34.68 -18.04 -6.68
N THR A 920 35.38 -17.08 -6.05
CA THR A 920 35.73 -15.77 -6.64
C THR A 920 36.92 -15.86 -7.62
N PRO A 921 37.05 -14.89 -8.55
CA PRO A 921 38.33 -14.51 -9.17
C PRO A 921 38.74 -13.06 -8.87
N ALA A 922 40.05 -12.79 -8.91
CA ALA A 922 40.67 -11.46 -8.77
C ALA A 922 41.51 -11.13 -10.04
N PRO A 923 41.85 -9.84 -10.31
CA PRO A 923 42.23 -9.39 -11.66
C PRO A 923 43.74 -9.38 -11.95
N TYR A 924 44.10 -9.28 -13.24
CA TYR A 924 45.42 -8.80 -13.69
C TYR A 924 45.32 -7.97 -15.00
N SER A 925 46.42 -7.32 -15.39
CA SER A 925 46.45 -6.10 -16.24
C SER A 925 46.85 -6.27 -17.72
N GLY A 926 46.55 -5.26 -18.55
CA GLY A 926 47.02 -5.18 -19.96
C GLY A 926 46.78 -3.81 -20.64
N TYR A 927 47.86 -3.15 -21.06
CA TYR A 927 47.95 -1.81 -21.67
C TYR A 927 47.11 -1.54 -22.93
N SER A 928 46.60 -0.30 -23.08
CA SER A 928 47.09 0.71 -24.05
C SER A 928 46.28 2.02 -24.01
N ASN A 929 46.83 3.12 -24.55
CA ASN A 929 46.25 4.48 -24.54
C ASN A 929 46.33 5.08 -25.96
N PRO A 930 45.40 5.95 -26.38
CA PRO A 930 45.75 7.37 -26.55
C PRO A 930 44.62 8.37 -26.21
N ALA A 931 44.95 9.67 -26.22
CA ALA A 931 44.08 10.82 -25.88
C ALA A 931 44.31 11.98 -26.88
N PRO A 932 43.77 13.22 -26.72
CA PRO A 932 42.56 13.71 -26.00
C PRO A 932 41.58 14.43 -27.00
N PRO A 933 40.60 15.26 -26.55
CA PRO A 933 40.86 16.70 -26.35
C PRO A 933 40.11 17.36 -25.17
N THR A 934 40.32 18.68 -25.00
CA THR A 934 40.05 19.49 -23.80
C THR A 934 38.70 20.23 -23.74
N ALA A 935 38.21 20.50 -22.52
CA ALA A 935 37.22 21.55 -22.19
C ALA A 935 37.56 22.20 -20.80
N PRO A 936 37.06 23.40 -20.46
CA PRO A 936 37.79 24.33 -19.57
C PRO A 936 37.32 24.42 -18.09
N SER A 937 38.14 25.09 -17.28
CA SER A 937 38.03 25.29 -15.82
C SER A 937 37.31 26.57 -15.38
N GLN A 938 36.66 26.56 -14.20
CA GLN A 938 36.45 27.76 -13.38
C GLN A 938 36.63 27.52 -11.86
N PHE A 939 37.47 28.40 -11.26
CA PHE A 939 37.47 28.96 -9.90
C PHE A 939 36.97 28.16 -8.66
N MET A 940 37.84 28.11 -7.65
CA MET A 940 37.46 28.10 -6.22
C MET A 940 38.13 29.28 -5.48
N PRO A 941 37.52 29.88 -4.43
CA PRO A 941 38.13 30.98 -3.67
C PRO A 941 39.23 30.52 -2.69
N GLN A 942 40.11 31.46 -2.32
CA GLN A 942 41.10 31.30 -1.25
C GLN A 942 40.46 31.20 0.14
N GLY A 943 41.03 30.39 1.03
CA GLY A 943 40.78 30.47 2.48
C GLY A 943 40.47 29.19 3.26
N TYR A 944 40.32 28.02 2.61
CA TYR A 944 39.92 26.79 3.32
C TYR A 944 41.12 25.90 3.72
N VAL A 945 41.21 25.54 5.01
CA VAL A 945 42.21 24.61 5.56
C VAL A 945 41.48 23.39 6.14
N PRO A 946 41.70 22.17 5.61
CA PRO A 946 41.04 20.97 6.12
C PRO A 946 41.67 20.45 7.43
N PRO A 947 40.88 19.92 8.38
CA PRO A 947 41.38 19.37 9.64
C PRO A 947 42.00 17.95 9.47
N PRO A 948 42.88 17.51 10.39
CA PRO A 948 43.55 16.21 10.32
C PRO A 948 42.64 15.02 10.71
N PRO A 949 42.91 13.81 10.20
CA PRO A 949 42.06 12.63 10.41
C PRO A 949 42.28 11.92 11.77
N PRO A 950 41.24 11.27 12.33
CA PRO A 950 41.34 10.52 13.60
C PRO A 950 41.98 9.12 13.46
N PRO A 951 42.39 8.46 14.57
CA PRO A 951 43.23 7.25 14.54
C PRO A 951 42.50 5.95 14.20
N ARG A 952 43.23 4.99 13.62
CA ARG A 952 42.76 3.64 13.27
C ARG A 952 42.99 2.63 14.41
N PRO A 953 42.00 1.79 14.78
CA PRO A 953 42.19 0.74 15.79
C PRO A 953 43.04 -0.43 15.26
N GLN A 954 43.63 -1.17 16.21
CA GLN A 954 44.58 -2.27 15.96
C GLN A 954 43.87 -3.64 15.83
N GLN A 955 44.52 -4.59 15.16
CA GLN A 955 44.21 -6.03 15.26
C GLN A 955 45.49 -6.82 15.59
N PRO A 956 45.39 -7.96 16.31
CA PRO A 956 46.54 -8.65 16.88
C PRO A 956 47.25 -9.59 15.89
N SER A 957 48.53 -9.85 16.15
CA SER A 957 49.41 -10.70 15.35
C SER A 957 49.69 -12.06 16.01
N TYR A 958 49.94 -13.09 15.19
CA TYR A 958 50.59 -14.34 15.58
C TYR A 958 51.60 -14.77 14.48
N PRO A 959 52.66 -15.56 14.79
CA PRO A 959 53.91 -15.58 14.01
C PRO A 959 54.04 -16.71 12.96
N PRO A 960 55.03 -16.63 12.03
CA PRO A 960 55.17 -17.55 10.88
C PRO A 960 56.27 -18.62 11.00
N SER A 961 56.12 -19.75 10.28
CA SER A 961 57.16 -20.77 10.01
C SER A 961 56.65 -21.85 9.02
N THR A 962 57.43 -22.59 8.20
CA THR A 962 58.72 -22.35 7.50
C THR A 962 58.93 -23.40 6.37
N GLY A 963 58.76 -23.03 5.09
CA GLY A 963 59.29 -23.75 3.89
C GLY A 963 58.92 -25.24 3.68
N PRO A 964 59.58 -25.96 2.75
CA PRO A 964 59.96 -25.55 1.38
C PRO A 964 59.46 -26.52 0.27
N TYR A 965 59.54 -26.09 -1.00
CA TYR A 965 59.28 -26.93 -2.20
C TYR A 965 60.33 -28.06 -2.39
N PRO A 966 60.03 -29.09 -3.21
CA PRO A 966 60.71 -29.13 -4.52
C PRO A 966 59.88 -29.67 -5.72
N SER A 967 60.05 -28.97 -6.85
CA SER A 967 60.10 -29.41 -8.28
C SER A 967 59.59 -30.80 -8.76
N GLY A 968 58.96 -30.81 -9.96
CA GLY A 968 59.00 -31.96 -10.89
C GLY A 968 57.85 -32.03 -11.91
N PRO A 969 58.09 -31.99 -13.25
CA PRO A 969 57.00 -31.93 -14.25
C PRO A 969 56.85 -33.16 -15.16
N GLY A 970 55.62 -33.36 -15.67
CA GLY A 970 55.32 -34.12 -16.89
C GLY A 970 54.79 -35.56 -16.69
N GLY A 971 54.04 -36.06 -17.69
CA GLY A 971 53.53 -37.44 -17.71
C GLY A 971 52.14 -37.57 -18.33
N TYR A 972 52.06 -38.09 -19.55
CA TYR A 972 50.82 -38.30 -20.31
C TYR A 972 50.04 -39.56 -19.89
N ALA A 973 48.75 -39.57 -20.27
CA ALA A 973 47.94 -40.71 -20.72
C ALA A 973 47.27 -41.70 -19.71
N GLN A 974 45.94 -41.67 -19.79
CA GLN A 974 45.00 -42.79 -20.00
C GLN A 974 44.84 -43.97 -19.00
N SER A 975 43.55 -44.35 -18.92
CA SER A 975 42.99 -45.72 -18.83
C SER A 975 42.30 -46.18 -17.53
N ARG A 976 41.19 -46.87 -17.76
CA ARG A 976 40.25 -47.60 -16.86
C ARG A 976 40.58 -49.12 -16.95
N PRO A 977 39.86 -50.05 -16.26
CA PRO A 977 39.14 -50.03 -14.97
C PRO A 977 39.54 -51.25 -14.09
N TYR A 978 38.62 -51.72 -13.22
CA TYR A 978 38.66 -52.90 -12.32
C TYR A 978 39.53 -52.79 -11.05
N GLY A 979 39.14 -53.34 -9.89
CA GLY A 979 37.78 -53.76 -9.48
C GLY A 979 37.69 -55.11 -8.74
N THR A 980 37.83 -55.10 -7.41
CA THR A 980 37.64 -56.22 -6.45
C THR A 980 37.55 -55.63 -5.02
N SER A 981 36.91 -56.19 -3.99
CA SER A 981 35.76 -57.11 -3.78
C SER A 981 35.83 -57.60 -2.30
N GLN A 982 34.77 -58.26 -1.77
CA GLN A 982 34.72 -58.90 -0.43
C GLN A 982 34.61 -57.92 0.77
N HIS A 983 34.08 -58.23 1.97
CA HIS A 983 33.16 -59.24 2.55
C HIS A 983 32.89 -58.75 4.03
N HIS A 984 31.93 -59.17 4.87
CA HIS A 984 30.77 -60.08 4.79
C HIS A 984 29.69 -59.61 5.82
N LYS A 985 28.43 -60.09 5.70
CA LYS A 985 27.42 -60.09 6.80
C LYS A 985 27.78 -61.22 7.82
N ALA A 986 27.25 -61.36 9.05
CA ALA A 986 25.85 -61.19 9.51
C ALA A 986 25.72 -61.05 11.08
N PRO A 987 24.70 -61.59 11.81
CA PRO A 987 23.58 -60.76 12.30
C PRO A 987 23.19 -60.93 13.79
N SER A 988 22.16 -60.21 14.26
CA SER A 988 21.32 -60.59 15.41
C SER A 988 19.87 -60.08 15.22
N GLN A 989 18.91 -60.58 16.02
CA GLN A 989 17.47 -60.42 15.78
C GLN A 989 16.72 -59.70 16.93
N SER A 990 15.61 -59.05 16.54
CA SER A 990 14.35 -58.87 17.29
C SER A 990 14.38 -58.34 18.74
N GLN A 991 13.69 -57.22 18.96
CA GLN A 991 12.36 -57.27 19.58
C GLN A 991 11.53 -56.02 19.26
N SER A 992 10.21 -56.15 19.27
CA SER A 992 9.25 -55.09 18.97
C SER A 992 8.56 -54.60 20.24
N SER A 993 8.73 -53.32 20.60
CA SER A 993 7.98 -52.66 21.68
C SER A 993 7.39 -51.35 21.17
N SER A 994 6.07 -51.21 21.23
CA SER A 994 5.33 -50.03 20.76
C SER A 994 5.47 -48.86 21.75
N SER A 995 6.42 -47.96 21.50
CA SER A 995 6.54 -46.71 22.26
C SER A 995 5.52 -45.68 21.78
N THR A 996 4.41 -45.52 22.50
CA THR A 996 3.51 -44.37 22.35
C THR A 996 4.26 -43.07 22.60
N ASP A 997 4.27 -42.18 21.61
CA ASP A 997 4.91 -40.87 21.70
C ASP A 997 4.19 -39.98 22.75
N PRO A 998 4.90 -39.50 23.81
CA PRO A 998 4.31 -38.60 24.79
C PRO A 998 3.99 -37.20 24.24
N TRP A 999 4.47 -36.81 23.05
CA TRP A 999 4.26 -35.48 22.47
C TRP A 999 3.02 -35.36 21.59
N ALA A 1000 2.41 -36.47 21.15
CA ALA A 1000 1.28 -36.48 20.22
C ALA A 1000 0.09 -35.59 20.66
N GLY A 1001 -0.17 -35.50 21.97
CA GLY A 1001 -1.25 -34.67 22.53
C GLY A 1001 -1.03 -33.16 22.43
N LEU A 1002 0.21 -32.71 22.23
CA LEU A 1002 0.58 -31.29 22.14
C LEU A 1002 0.38 -30.72 20.72
N ASN A 1003 0.46 -31.57 19.68
CA ASN A 1003 0.22 -31.19 18.29
C ASN A 1003 -1.26 -31.22 17.89
N ALA A 1004 -2.14 -31.86 18.67
CA ALA A 1004 -3.60 -31.83 18.47
C ALA A 1004 -4.27 -30.55 19.04
N TRP A 1005 -3.45 -29.62 19.52
CA TRP A 1005 -3.81 -28.33 20.17
C TRP A 1005 -2.99 -27.17 19.55
N LYS A 1006 -2.59 -27.35 18.28
CA LYS A 1006 -2.08 -26.34 17.36
C LYS A 1006 -2.94 -26.36 16.10
#